data_AF-A0A182I5T2-F1
#
_entry.id   AF-A0A182I5T2-F1
#
_cell.length_a   1.000
_cell.length_b   1.000
_cell.length_c   1.000
_cell.angle_alpha   90.00
_cell.angle_beta   90.00
_cell.angle_gamma   90.00
#
_symmetry.space_group_name_H-M   'P 1'
#
loop_
_entity.id
_entity.type
_entity.pdbx_description
1 polymer ?
#
loop_
_entity_poly.entity_id
_entity_poly.type
_entity_poly.pdbx_seq_one_letter_code
_entity_poly.pdbx_strand_id
1 'polypeptide(L)'
;MTAETVIVLLMTVLFSIAKVSGVDRNVRDTTFSGFAFEQIITKLQDKLNEMEAAMKHNRENVDQKLSVYLQSISSRSCKEVPSNKSGKYIKQPSKTNQPFVGYCEQTAFGGGWLVFQYRYDGSVDFYRNWTEYRDGFGSIDGEFWLGLEYLHHVTSARKHELLVELKDFDGNYICARYDEFAIGSEEDQYALTKLGSYTGTANDSLIAHKGMKFSAKDRDNDIWPVGNCAINYKGAWWHKRCYDSNLNGLFRNSRSDDHHNAIDRFLPGFAYEMIANKLEYMQDKLNEMESTIKEDRKLIDQQTDAIHANHAQMKEDMQLLVRKFIDAQTQSNKALIEAANANQAKMKEEIQLLARKYIDQQTETFETNNAQMREEIQQLASKKDLARFMTISGLNLHSISFESCKENILKRSGQYLIQPTENNKPFRGYCEQTAFGGGWLVFQYRYDGSVDFYRNWAEYRNGFGSMDGEFWLGLEHLHRITSARKHELLVELKDFEGNYMYARYDEFEIGSEEEQYPLAKLGSYTGTAGDSLYGHKGMKFTTKDRDNDLARSNCASNWKGAWWYNACHGANLNGLYRNSVNGENIYLVSIVQGKSIESHRRVPEFLPKMMNLFYSSDIVASRLWRSMANDPVSLRRIGGLYHNWMEYRNGFGSMNE
;
A
#
# COMPACT_ATOMS: atom_id res chain seq x y z
N MET A 1 2.08 0.11 -7.04
CA MET A 1 2.60 1.50 -6.97
C MET A 1 2.62 2.05 -8.39
N THR A 2 1.91 3.14 -8.65
CA THR A 2 1.89 3.77 -9.99
C THR A 2 3.14 4.62 -10.17
N ALA A 3 3.53 4.90 -11.43
CA ALA A 3 4.67 5.76 -11.75
C ALA A 3 4.54 7.16 -11.09
N GLU A 4 3.32 7.66 -10.99
CA GLU A 4 3.01 8.91 -10.26
C GLU A 4 3.35 8.83 -8.77
N THR A 5 3.16 7.67 -8.11
CA THR A 5 3.53 7.51 -6.70
C THR A 5 5.05 7.55 -6.50
N VAL A 6 5.81 7.01 -7.46
CA VAL A 6 7.28 6.99 -7.45
C VAL A 6 7.86 8.36 -7.77
N ILE A 7 7.23 9.12 -8.69
CA ILE A 7 7.60 10.51 -8.99
C ILE A 7 7.34 11.42 -7.79
N VAL A 8 6.22 11.25 -7.08
CA VAL A 8 5.92 12.02 -5.86
C VAL A 8 6.91 11.66 -4.74
N LEU A 9 7.31 10.39 -4.60
CA LEU A 9 8.35 9.94 -3.65
C LEU A 9 9.76 10.46 -4.03
N LEU A 10 10.13 10.45 -5.31
CA LEU A 10 11.40 10.99 -5.78
C LEU A 10 11.46 12.52 -5.68
N MET A 11 10.37 13.22 -6.01
CA MET A 11 10.26 14.67 -5.84
C MET A 11 10.28 15.06 -4.36
N THR A 12 9.67 14.30 -3.46
CA THR A 12 9.74 14.55 -2.01
C THR A 12 11.12 14.25 -1.43
N VAL A 13 11.82 13.23 -1.93
CA VAL A 13 13.22 12.95 -1.58
C VAL A 13 14.16 14.03 -2.16
N LEU A 14 13.96 14.49 -3.39
CA LEU A 14 14.74 15.56 -4.02
C LEU A 14 14.48 16.94 -3.39
N PHE A 15 13.24 17.26 -3.00
CA PHE A 15 12.93 18.46 -2.22
C PHE A 15 13.51 18.39 -0.80
N SER A 16 13.66 17.18 -0.24
CA SER A 16 14.34 16.97 1.04
C SER A 16 15.85 17.16 0.90
N ILE A 17 16.45 16.75 -0.22
CA ILE A 17 17.88 16.97 -0.50
C ILE A 17 18.18 18.45 -0.80
N ALA A 18 17.30 19.15 -1.54
CA ALA A 18 17.45 20.59 -1.84
C ALA A 18 17.23 21.49 -0.61
N LYS A 19 16.45 21.04 0.39
CA LYS A 19 16.33 21.72 1.69
C LYS A 19 17.53 21.48 2.61
N VAL A 20 18.25 20.37 2.44
CA VAL A 20 19.45 20.03 3.23
C VAL A 20 20.67 20.85 2.79
N SER A 21 20.67 21.42 1.58
CA SER A 21 21.82 22.15 1.04
C SER A 21 21.79 23.68 1.20
N GLY A 22 20.90 24.24 2.03
CA GLY A 22 20.96 25.64 2.51
C GLY A 22 21.68 26.62 1.55
N VAL A 23 21.15 26.80 0.33
CA VAL A 23 21.68 27.79 -0.60
C VAL A 23 21.17 29.15 -0.14
N ASP A 24 21.90 29.74 0.81
CA ASP A 24 21.72 31.14 1.16
C ASP A 24 22.30 32.02 0.05
N ARG A 25 21.54 33.05 -0.28
CA ARG A 25 21.81 33.99 -1.36
C ARG A 25 22.91 34.94 -0.90
N ASN A 26 24.19 34.61 -1.12
CA ASN A 26 25.29 35.59 -1.31
C ASN A 26 26.68 34.92 -1.43
N VAL A 27 26.90 34.13 -2.49
CA VAL A 27 28.26 33.96 -3.02
C VAL A 27 28.17 33.95 -4.54
N ARG A 28 28.79 34.96 -5.17
CA ARG A 28 29.14 34.93 -6.59
C ARG A 28 30.27 33.91 -6.76
N ASP A 29 29.91 32.64 -6.88
CA ASP A 29 30.74 31.60 -7.53
C ASP A 29 29.80 30.54 -8.12
N THR A 30 29.10 30.93 -9.20
CA THR A 30 28.01 30.19 -9.83
C THR A 30 28.43 29.33 -11.03
N THR A 31 29.67 28.84 -11.10
CA THR A 31 30.14 28.13 -12.31
C THR A 31 30.62 26.69 -12.11
N PHE A 32 30.79 26.18 -10.89
CA PHE A 32 31.29 24.79 -10.70
C PHE A 32 30.33 23.84 -9.96
N SER A 33 29.54 24.33 -9.00
CA SER A 33 28.57 23.50 -8.25
C SER A 33 27.31 23.19 -9.04
N GLY A 34 26.85 24.13 -9.89
CA GLY A 34 25.72 23.93 -10.78
C GLY A 34 25.97 22.83 -11.82
N PHE A 35 27.20 22.73 -12.35
CA PHE A 35 27.55 21.72 -13.35
C PHE A 35 27.59 20.30 -12.77
N ALA A 36 28.07 20.13 -11.53
CA ALA A 36 28.08 18.84 -10.86
C ALA A 36 26.67 18.38 -10.44
N PHE A 37 25.82 19.31 -9.98
CA PHE A 37 24.42 19.01 -9.67
C PHE A 37 23.60 18.70 -10.94
N GLU A 38 23.77 19.50 -12.00
CA GLU A 38 23.19 19.21 -13.32
C GLU A 38 23.62 17.82 -13.80
N GLN A 39 24.92 17.47 -13.74
CA GLN A 39 25.38 16.13 -14.14
C GLN A 39 24.79 14.99 -13.32
N ILE A 40 24.59 15.18 -12.01
CA ILE A 40 23.97 14.16 -11.15
C ILE A 40 22.48 14.02 -11.49
N ILE A 41 21.78 15.13 -11.68
CA ILE A 41 20.37 15.14 -12.09
C ILE A 41 20.23 14.49 -13.47
N THR A 42 21.08 14.82 -14.44
CA THR A 42 21.08 14.20 -15.77
C THR A 42 21.34 12.70 -15.67
N LYS A 43 22.34 12.26 -14.88
CA LYS A 43 22.62 10.81 -14.72
C LYS A 43 21.50 10.06 -14.02
N LEU A 44 20.82 10.69 -13.05
CA LEU A 44 19.66 10.10 -12.40
C LEU A 44 18.45 10.05 -13.35
N GLN A 45 18.25 11.09 -14.17
CA GLN A 45 17.22 11.13 -15.19
C GLN A 45 17.47 10.09 -16.29
N ASP A 46 18.72 9.93 -16.72
CA ASP A 46 19.12 8.91 -17.70
C ASP A 46 18.88 7.51 -17.15
N LYS A 47 19.28 7.24 -15.90
CA LYS A 47 18.98 5.97 -15.20
C LYS A 47 17.48 5.71 -15.05
N LEU A 48 16.69 6.75 -14.77
CA LEU A 48 15.24 6.64 -14.69
C LEU A 48 14.63 6.30 -16.06
N ASN A 49 15.07 7.00 -17.11
CA ASN A 49 14.64 6.74 -18.49
C ASN A 49 15.06 5.33 -18.96
N GLU A 50 16.25 4.86 -18.61
CA GLU A 50 16.72 3.48 -18.87
C GLU A 50 15.84 2.46 -18.15
N MET A 51 15.51 2.69 -16.88
CA MET A 51 14.63 1.82 -16.12
C MET A 51 13.20 1.81 -16.68
N GLU A 52 12.66 2.96 -17.06
CA GLU A 52 11.34 3.07 -17.70
C GLU A 52 11.31 2.37 -19.06
N ALA A 53 12.36 2.54 -19.87
CA ALA A 53 12.51 1.84 -21.15
C ALA A 53 12.62 0.32 -20.95
N ALA A 54 13.39 -0.14 -19.95
CA ALA A 54 13.52 -1.55 -19.62
C ALA A 54 12.20 -2.15 -19.12
N MET A 55 11.46 -1.42 -18.28
CA MET A 55 10.13 -1.85 -17.81
C MET A 55 9.12 -1.91 -18.96
N LYS A 56 9.11 -0.91 -19.85
CA LYS A 56 8.25 -0.90 -21.03
C LYS A 56 8.58 -2.05 -21.98
N HIS A 57 9.87 -2.27 -22.25
CA HIS A 57 10.32 -3.39 -23.08
C HIS A 57 9.96 -4.76 -22.48
N ASN A 58 10.12 -4.91 -21.17
CA ASN A 58 9.70 -6.14 -20.48
C ASN A 58 8.18 -6.36 -20.56
N ARG A 59 7.38 -5.30 -20.39
CA ARG A 59 5.92 -5.36 -20.54
C ARG A 59 5.54 -5.76 -21.96
N GLU A 60 6.11 -5.12 -22.98
CA GLU A 60 5.88 -5.46 -24.38
C GLU A 60 6.28 -6.91 -24.70
N ASN A 61 7.41 -7.38 -24.16
CA ASN A 61 7.83 -8.77 -24.30
C ASN A 61 6.85 -9.76 -23.63
N VAL A 62 6.34 -9.42 -22.45
CA VAL A 62 5.33 -10.23 -21.75
C VAL A 62 4.02 -10.24 -22.53
N ASP A 63 3.54 -9.08 -22.98
CA ASP A 63 2.30 -8.94 -23.76
C ASP A 63 2.43 -9.69 -25.10
N GLN A 64 3.61 -9.63 -25.75
CA GLN A 64 3.88 -10.37 -26.98
C GLN A 64 3.90 -11.88 -26.74
N LYS A 65 4.57 -12.36 -25.70
CA LYS A 65 4.58 -13.79 -25.33
C LYS A 65 3.19 -14.28 -24.94
N LEU A 66 2.43 -13.48 -24.20
CA LEU A 66 1.06 -13.81 -23.79
C LEU A 66 0.12 -13.83 -25.00
N SER A 67 0.25 -12.88 -25.94
CA SER A 67 -0.52 -12.87 -27.19
C SER A 67 -0.24 -14.10 -28.04
N VAL A 68 1.03 -14.49 -28.20
CA VAL A 68 1.43 -15.72 -28.91
C VAL A 68 0.87 -16.96 -28.21
N TYR A 69 0.95 -17.02 -26.88
CA TYR A 69 0.40 -18.13 -26.10
C TYR A 69 -1.13 -18.23 -26.24
N LEU A 70 -1.84 -17.12 -26.05
CA LEU A 70 -3.31 -17.05 -26.20
C LEU A 70 -3.75 -17.45 -27.62
N GLN A 71 -3.00 -17.04 -28.64
CA GLN A 71 -3.26 -17.43 -30.03
C GLN A 71 -2.98 -18.91 -30.29
N SER A 72 -2.06 -19.53 -29.55
CA SER A 72 -1.77 -20.97 -29.66
C SER A 72 -2.83 -21.88 -29.03
N ILE A 73 -3.59 -21.37 -28.05
CA ILE A 73 -4.65 -22.11 -27.35
C ILE A 73 -6.06 -21.66 -27.71
N SER A 74 -6.20 -20.56 -28.46
CA SER A 74 -7.51 -20.08 -28.94
C SER A 74 -7.99 -20.91 -30.12
N SER A 75 -9.30 -21.07 -30.21
CA SER A 75 -9.98 -21.74 -31.32
C SER A 75 -11.01 -20.79 -31.91
N ARG A 76 -11.33 -20.93 -33.20
CA ARG A 76 -12.26 -19.99 -33.82
C ARG A 76 -13.73 -20.35 -33.55
N SER A 77 -13.99 -21.59 -33.17
CA SER A 77 -15.33 -22.10 -32.85
C SER A 77 -15.28 -23.18 -31.78
N CYS A 78 -16.43 -23.56 -31.24
CA CYS A 78 -16.52 -24.73 -30.36
C CYS A 78 -16.42 -26.06 -31.13
N LYS A 79 -16.68 -26.10 -32.45
CA LYS A 79 -16.45 -27.33 -33.25
C LYS A 79 -14.98 -27.74 -33.37
N GLU A 80 -14.06 -26.80 -33.10
CA GLU A 80 -12.61 -27.00 -33.20
C GLU A 80 -11.96 -27.46 -31.87
N VAL A 81 -12.73 -27.57 -30.78
CA VAL A 81 -12.21 -28.07 -29.49
C VAL A 81 -12.62 -29.53 -29.26
N PRO A 82 -11.98 -30.27 -28.33
CA PRO A 82 -12.25 -31.70 -28.13
C PRO A 82 -13.73 -32.01 -27.95
N SER A 83 -14.26 -32.92 -28.79
CA SER A 83 -15.70 -33.19 -28.93
C SER A 83 -16.36 -33.90 -27.76
N ASN A 84 -15.61 -34.28 -26.72
CA ASN A 84 -16.13 -35.03 -25.57
C ASN A 84 -16.15 -34.24 -24.26
N LYS A 85 -15.82 -32.94 -24.28
CA LYS A 85 -15.70 -32.16 -23.04
C LYS A 85 -16.30 -30.76 -23.14
N SER A 86 -17.49 -30.59 -22.58
CA SER A 86 -18.08 -29.26 -22.35
C SER A 86 -17.24 -28.47 -21.34
N GLY A 87 -17.20 -27.15 -21.49
CA GLY A 87 -16.47 -26.29 -20.56
C GLY A 87 -15.96 -24.99 -21.18
N LYS A 88 -15.07 -24.31 -20.46
CA LYS A 88 -14.53 -23.00 -20.84
C LYS A 88 -13.36 -23.15 -21.81
N TYR A 89 -13.43 -22.40 -22.91
CA TYR A 89 -12.37 -22.37 -23.91
C TYR A 89 -12.16 -20.94 -24.40
N ILE A 90 -10.94 -20.62 -24.80
CA ILE A 90 -10.62 -19.32 -25.39
C ILE A 90 -11.04 -19.33 -26.86
N LYS A 91 -11.80 -18.31 -27.24
CA LYS A 91 -12.37 -18.12 -28.57
C LYS A 91 -11.83 -16.88 -29.23
N GLN A 92 -11.48 -17.03 -30.49
CA GLN A 92 -11.01 -15.94 -31.33
C GLN A 92 -11.58 -16.12 -32.75
N PRO A 93 -12.78 -15.56 -33.04
CA PRO A 93 -13.50 -15.79 -34.30
C PRO A 93 -12.67 -15.45 -35.55
N SER A 94 -11.90 -14.36 -35.49
CA SER A 94 -10.89 -13.95 -36.47
C SER A 94 -9.63 -13.47 -35.75
N LYS A 95 -8.48 -13.52 -36.45
CA LYS A 95 -7.19 -13.01 -35.95
C LYS A 95 -7.22 -11.52 -35.57
N THR A 96 -8.18 -10.78 -36.12
CA THR A 96 -8.38 -9.34 -35.86
C THR A 96 -9.24 -9.08 -34.63
N ASN A 97 -10.01 -10.07 -34.15
CA ASN A 97 -10.82 -9.91 -32.94
C ASN A 97 -10.00 -10.24 -31.68
N GLN A 98 -10.37 -9.58 -30.58
CA GLN A 98 -9.82 -9.90 -29.26
C GLN A 98 -10.30 -11.30 -28.83
N PRO A 99 -9.41 -12.14 -28.27
CA PRO A 99 -9.80 -13.42 -27.69
C PRO A 99 -10.73 -13.22 -26.48
N PHE A 100 -11.74 -14.07 -26.34
CA PHE A 100 -12.65 -14.06 -25.19
C PHE A 100 -12.88 -15.49 -24.67
N VAL A 101 -13.28 -15.63 -23.41
CA VAL A 101 -13.63 -16.95 -22.85
C VAL A 101 -15.08 -17.26 -23.19
N GLY A 102 -15.33 -18.38 -23.84
CA GLY A 102 -16.67 -18.87 -24.16
C GLY A 102 -16.91 -20.26 -23.57
N TYR A 103 -18.16 -20.57 -23.25
CA TYR A 103 -18.57 -21.93 -22.88
C TYR A 103 -18.87 -22.75 -24.13
N CYS A 104 -18.15 -23.85 -24.32
CA CYS A 104 -18.47 -24.82 -25.35
C CYS A 104 -19.28 -25.96 -24.76
N GLU A 105 -20.44 -26.22 -25.36
CA GLU A 105 -21.22 -27.43 -25.13
C GLU A 105 -20.85 -28.47 -26.21
N GLN A 106 -20.34 -29.62 -25.76
CA GLN A 106 -19.80 -30.69 -26.60
C GLN A 106 -20.60 -32.00 -26.55
N THR A 107 -21.45 -32.16 -25.55
CA THR A 107 -22.18 -33.41 -25.28
C THR A 107 -23.60 -33.38 -25.86
N ALA A 108 -24.25 -32.21 -25.89
CA ALA A 108 -25.58 -32.04 -26.42
C ALA A 108 -25.56 -31.71 -27.94
N PHE A 109 -26.58 -32.18 -28.67
CA PHE A 109 -26.85 -31.83 -30.08
C PHE A 109 -25.67 -31.97 -31.04
N GLY A 110 -24.87 -33.02 -30.89
CA GLY A 110 -23.71 -33.30 -31.74
C GLY A 110 -22.47 -32.44 -31.43
N GLY A 111 -22.52 -31.64 -30.37
CA GLY A 111 -21.39 -30.88 -29.86
C GLY A 111 -20.95 -29.69 -30.73
N GLY A 112 -20.02 -28.92 -30.18
CA GLY A 112 -19.44 -27.76 -30.84
C GLY A 112 -20.29 -26.48 -30.77
N TRP A 113 -21.17 -26.37 -29.77
CA TRP A 113 -22.02 -25.21 -29.55
C TRP A 113 -21.34 -24.17 -28.66
N LEU A 114 -21.37 -22.91 -29.08
CA LEU A 114 -20.98 -21.78 -28.22
C LEU A 114 -22.24 -21.27 -27.51
N VAL A 115 -22.26 -21.38 -26.18
CA VAL A 115 -23.37 -20.86 -25.37
C VAL A 115 -23.16 -19.36 -25.18
N PHE A 116 -24.09 -18.54 -25.68
CA PHE A 116 -24.04 -17.08 -25.53
C PHE A 116 -25.06 -16.54 -24.51
N GLN A 117 -26.00 -17.38 -24.08
CA GLN A 117 -26.97 -17.09 -23.04
C GLN A 117 -27.29 -18.39 -22.30
N TYR A 118 -27.34 -18.35 -20.96
CA TYR A 118 -27.74 -19.50 -20.16
C TYR A 118 -28.56 -19.08 -18.93
N ARG A 119 -29.74 -19.70 -18.76
CA ARG A 119 -30.67 -19.51 -17.61
C ARG A 119 -31.09 -20.86 -17.06
N TYR A 120 -31.09 -21.02 -15.74
CA TYR A 120 -31.58 -22.24 -15.08
C TYR A 120 -32.06 -22.06 -13.63
N ASP A 121 -31.63 -21.02 -12.89
CA ASP A 121 -31.97 -20.83 -11.47
C ASP A 121 -32.36 -19.40 -11.07
N GLY A 122 -32.27 -18.43 -11.99
CA GLY A 122 -32.58 -17.03 -11.72
C GLY A 122 -31.55 -16.32 -10.84
N SER A 123 -30.36 -16.88 -10.65
CA SER A 123 -29.29 -16.29 -9.83
C SER A 123 -28.74 -14.96 -10.36
N VAL A 124 -28.96 -14.67 -11.65
CA VAL A 124 -28.51 -13.43 -12.29
C VAL A 124 -29.71 -12.63 -12.79
N ASP A 125 -29.71 -11.34 -12.47
CA ASP A 125 -30.69 -10.38 -13.00
C ASP A 125 -30.37 -10.03 -14.45
N PHE A 126 -31.32 -10.25 -15.36
CA PHE A 126 -31.21 -9.94 -16.79
C PHE A 126 -31.89 -8.60 -17.15
N TYR A 127 -32.48 -7.89 -16.19
CA TYR A 127 -33.00 -6.53 -16.40
C TYR A 127 -31.88 -5.47 -16.36
N ARG A 128 -30.97 -5.58 -17.34
CA ARG A 128 -29.73 -4.80 -17.44
C ARG A 128 -29.80 -3.69 -18.48
N ASN A 129 -28.83 -2.77 -18.40
CA ASN A 129 -28.71 -1.64 -19.33
C ASN A 129 -28.01 -2.05 -20.63
N TRP A 130 -27.98 -1.15 -21.62
CA TRP A 130 -27.38 -1.37 -22.94
C TRP A 130 -25.92 -1.77 -22.85
N THR A 131 -25.12 -1.03 -22.08
CA THR A 131 -23.67 -1.26 -21.92
C THR A 131 -23.40 -2.64 -21.34
N GLU A 132 -24.18 -3.08 -20.35
CA GLU A 132 -24.07 -4.42 -19.77
C GLU A 132 -24.39 -5.51 -20.81
N TYR A 133 -25.44 -5.33 -21.62
CA TYR A 133 -25.76 -6.27 -22.70
C TYR A 133 -24.73 -6.27 -23.83
N ARG A 134 -24.12 -5.11 -24.10
CA ARG A 134 -23.03 -4.94 -25.05
C ARG A 134 -21.80 -5.73 -24.62
N ASP A 135 -21.36 -5.52 -23.38
CA ASP A 135 -20.10 -6.03 -22.85
C ASP A 135 -20.21 -7.48 -22.31
N GLY A 136 -21.42 -7.89 -21.90
CA GLY A 136 -21.67 -9.18 -21.26
C GLY A 136 -21.79 -9.07 -19.74
N PHE A 137 -22.51 -10.01 -19.12
CA PHE A 137 -22.71 -10.07 -17.67
C PHE A 137 -23.00 -11.50 -17.18
N GLY A 138 -22.89 -11.70 -15.87
CA GLY A 138 -23.06 -13.01 -15.24
C GLY A 138 -21.74 -13.81 -15.20
N SER A 139 -21.85 -15.12 -14.98
CA SER A 139 -20.70 -16.02 -14.89
C SER A 139 -20.87 -17.21 -15.81
N ILE A 140 -19.80 -17.59 -16.52
CA ILE A 140 -19.79 -18.80 -17.36
C ILE A 140 -20.01 -20.09 -16.54
N ASP A 141 -19.76 -20.05 -15.22
CA ASP A 141 -20.09 -21.18 -14.32
C ASP A 141 -21.55 -21.20 -13.85
N GLY A 142 -22.35 -20.20 -14.23
CA GLY A 142 -23.73 -20.04 -13.80
C GLY A 142 -24.57 -19.41 -14.91
N GLU A 143 -25.54 -18.55 -14.55
CA GLU A 143 -26.29 -17.78 -15.55
C GLU A 143 -25.44 -16.64 -16.12
N PHE A 144 -25.52 -16.44 -17.44
CA PHE A 144 -24.79 -15.35 -18.09
C PHE A 144 -25.39 -14.94 -19.44
N TRP A 145 -24.97 -13.74 -19.85
CA TRP A 145 -25.08 -13.21 -21.20
C TRP A 145 -23.67 -12.90 -21.71
N LEU A 146 -23.27 -13.48 -22.85
CA LEU A 146 -21.92 -13.39 -23.37
C LEU A 146 -21.49 -11.95 -23.70
N GLY A 147 -22.42 -11.13 -24.17
CA GLY A 147 -22.16 -9.80 -24.71
C GLY A 147 -22.45 -9.71 -26.19
N LEU A 148 -23.20 -8.68 -26.60
CA LEU A 148 -23.60 -8.46 -27.99
C LEU A 148 -22.40 -8.20 -28.91
N GLU A 149 -21.34 -7.56 -28.42
CA GLU A 149 -20.16 -7.28 -29.25
C GLU A 149 -19.42 -8.57 -29.63
N TYR A 150 -19.23 -9.47 -28.66
CA TYR A 150 -18.67 -10.80 -28.92
C TYR A 150 -19.58 -11.62 -29.84
N LEU A 151 -20.89 -11.58 -29.62
CA LEU A 151 -21.87 -12.30 -30.44
C LEU A 151 -21.89 -11.78 -31.90
N HIS A 152 -21.76 -10.46 -32.10
CA HIS A 152 -21.62 -9.86 -33.41
C HIS A 152 -20.34 -10.32 -34.11
N HIS A 153 -19.19 -10.28 -33.43
CA HIS A 153 -17.93 -10.76 -33.99
C HIS A 153 -17.96 -12.25 -34.36
N VAL A 154 -18.61 -13.09 -33.54
CA VAL A 154 -18.80 -14.51 -33.84
C VAL A 154 -19.65 -14.66 -35.10
N THR A 155 -20.85 -14.07 -35.11
CA THR A 155 -21.84 -14.31 -36.17
C THR A 155 -21.52 -13.63 -37.50
N SER A 156 -20.71 -12.55 -37.49
CA SER A 156 -20.21 -11.89 -38.70
C SER A 156 -19.03 -12.62 -39.34
N ALA A 157 -18.24 -13.37 -38.55
CA ALA A 157 -17.04 -14.04 -39.05
C ALA A 157 -17.36 -15.23 -39.98
N ARG A 158 -18.49 -15.93 -39.77
CA ARG A 158 -18.95 -17.06 -40.59
C ARG A 158 -20.43 -17.34 -40.35
N LYS A 159 -21.04 -18.14 -41.23
CA LYS A 159 -22.40 -18.64 -41.03
C LYS A 159 -22.49 -19.50 -39.76
N HIS A 160 -23.40 -19.14 -38.86
CA HIS A 160 -23.70 -19.88 -37.64
C HIS A 160 -25.16 -20.32 -37.65
N GLU A 161 -25.42 -21.50 -37.11
CA GLU A 161 -26.75 -21.95 -36.74
C GLU A 161 -27.05 -21.53 -35.29
N LEU A 162 -28.33 -21.36 -34.96
CA LEU A 162 -28.81 -21.08 -33.62
C LEU A 162 -29.63 -22.26 -33.12
N LEU A 163 -29.37 -22.68 -31.89
CA LEU A 163 -30.20 -23.60 -31.14
C LEU A 163 -30.65 -22.90 -29.85
N VAL A 164 -31.95 -22.93 -29.59
CA VAL A 164 -32.58 -22.47 -28.34
C VAL A 164 -33.17 -23.68 -27.66
N GLU A 165 -32.77 -23.88 -26.42
CA GLU A 165 -33.16 -25.00 -25.58
C GLU A 165 -34.01 -24.49 -24.41
N LEU A 166 -35.17 -25.10 -24.18
CA LEU A 166 -36.08 -24.72 -23.10
C LEU A 166 -36.50 -25.95 -22.33
N LYS A 167 -36.41 -25.86 -21.00
CA LYS A 167 -36.86 -26.91 -20.08
C LYS A 167 -37.82 -26.31 -19.08
N ASP A 168 -39.00 -26.93 -18.92
CA ASP A 168 -39.95 -26.53 -17.89
C ASP A 168 -39.59 -27.12 -16.51
N PHE A 169 -40.34 -26.73 -15.47
CA PHE A 169 -40.12 -27.20 -14.10
C PHE A 169 -40.42 -28.69 -13.90
N ASP A 170 -41.23 -29.29 -14.77
CA ASP A 170 -41.52 -30.72 -14.76
C ASP A 170 -40.46 -31.53 -15.52
N GLY A 171 -39.47 -30.83 -16.10
CA GLY A 171 -38.36 -31.40 -16.83
C GLY A 171 -38.65 -31.70 -18.30
N ASN A 172 -39.83 -31.30 -18.82
CA ASN A 172 -40.14 -31.41 -20.24
C ASN A 172 -39.26 -30.46 -21.03
N TYR A 173 -38.78 -30.92 -22.17
CA TYR A 173 -37.84 -30.21 -23.00
C TYR A 173 -38.42 -29.90 -24.37
N ILE A 174 -38.26 -28.67 -24.83
CA ILE A 174 -38.55 -28.24 -26.19
C ILE A 174 -37.36 -27.45 -26.76
N CYS A 175 -37.22 -27.44 -28.08
CA CYS A 175 -36.17 -26.68 -28.75
C CYS A 175 -36.64 -25.95 -30.00
N ALA A 176 -35.92 -24.89 -30.36
CA ALA A 176 -36.04 -24.18 -31.61
C ALA A 176 -34.66 -24.06 -32.27
N ARG A 177 -34.53 -24.46 -33.53
CA ARG A 177 -33.28 -24.45 -34.29
C ARG A 177 -33.45 -23.66 -35.58
N TYR A 178 -32.48 -22.81 -35.87
CA TYR A 178 -32.39 -22.01 -37.09
C TYR A 178 -31.05 -22.29 -37.78
N ASP A 179 -31.08 -22.60 -39.07
CA ASP A 179 -29.86 -22.94 -39.84
C ASP A 179 -28.96 -21.74 -40.19
N GLU A 180 -29.41 -20.52 -39.87
CA GLU A 180 -28.63 -19.29 -39.96
C GLU A 180 -29.03 -18.31 -38.85
N PHE A 181 -28.04 -17.69 -38.22
CA PHE A 181 -28.22 -16.66 -37.20
C PHE A 181 -27.07 -15.65 -37.27
N ALA A 182 -27.42 -14.37 -37.37
CA ALA A 182 -26.46 -13.29 -37.25
C ALA A 182 -27.08 -11.99 -36.78
N ILE A 183 -26.25 -11.17 -36.12
CA ILE A 183 -26.63 -9.85 -35.63
C ILE A 183 -25.73 -8.77 -36.23
N GLY A 184 -26.29 -7.56 -36.38
CA GLY A 184 -25.56 -6.37 -36.83
C GLY A 184 -24.55 -5.86 -35.82
N SER A 185 -23.79 -4.84 -36.21
CA SER A 185 -22.84 -4.17 -35.32
C SER A 185 -23.54 -3.28 -34.29
N GLU A 186 -22.80 -2.64 -33.39
CA GLU A 186 -23.37 -1.63 -32.49
C GLU A 186 -23.99 -0.45 -33.26
N GLU A 187 -23.41 -0.06 -34.41
CA GLU A 187 -23.94 0.99 -35.30
C GLU A 187 -25.31 0.58 -35.86
N ASP A 188 -25.47 -0.71 -36.17
CA ASP A 188 -26.74 -1.32 -36.59
C ASP A 188 -27.68 -1.62 -35.41
N GLN A 189 -27.31 -1.19 -34.20
CA GLN A 189 -28.05 -1.43 -32.96
C GLN A 189 -28.29 -2.92 -32.70
N TYR A 190 -27.28 -3.73 -33.05
CA TYR A 190 -27.27 -5.19 -32.94
C TYR A 190 -28.49 -5.86 -33.54
N ALA A 191 -29.04 -5.33 -34.64
CA ALA A 191 -30.25 -5.88 -35.25
C ALA A 191 -30.12 -7.37 -35.57
N LEU A 192 -31.20 -8.15 -35.41
CA LEU A 192 -31.23 -9.56 -35.81
C LEU A 192 -31.29 -9.66 -37.34
N THR A 193 -30.13 -9.54 -37.99
CA THR A 193 -30.00 -9.35 -39.43
C THR A 193 -30.26 -10.63 -40.21
N LYS A 194 -29.89 -11.79 -39.65
CA LYS A 194 -30.10 -13.09 -40.29
C LYS A 194 -30.77 -14.07 -39.36
N LEU A 195 -31.81 -14.71 -39.87
CA LEU A 195 -32.49 -15.83 -39.25
C LEU A 195 -32.95 -16.78 -40.37
N GLY A 196 -32.44 -18.00 -40.34
CA GLY A 196 -32.60 -19.02 -41.36
C GLY A 196 -33.90 -19.82 -41.26
N SER A 197 -33.90 -21.02 -41.82
CA SER A 197 -35.04 -21.94 -41.80
C SER A 197 -35.22 -22.53 -40.40
N TYR A 198 -36.45 -22.51 -39.91
CA TYR A 198 -36.83 -23.03 -38.59
C TYR A 198 -37.06 -24.54 -38.61
N THR A 199 -36.59 -25.22 -37.56
CA THR A 199 -36.95 -26.61 -37.19
C THR A 199 -37.00 -26.72 -35.67
N GLY A 200 -37.82 -27.60 -35.11
CA GLY A 200 -37.86 -27.79 -33.65
C GLY A 200 -39.22 -28.27 -33.14
N THR A 201 -39.32 -28.40 -31.83
CA THR A 201 -40.54 -28.79 -31.10
C THR A 201 -41.22 -27.62 -30.40
N ALA A 202 -40.51 -26.50 -30.21
CA ALA A 202 -41.09 -25.25 -29.73
C ALA A 202 -41.92 -24.54 -30.84
N ASN A 203 -42.56 -23.42 -30.54
CA ASN A 203 -43.12 -22.58 -31.60
C ASN A 203 -42.01 -21.73 -32.27
N ASP A 204 -42.15 -21.40 -33.55
CA ASP A 204 -41.25 -20.47 -34.25
C ASP A 204 -41.54 -19.01 -33.85
N SER A 205 -41.23 -18.66 -32.60
CA SER A 205 -41.48 -17.31 -32.08
C SER A 205 -40.43 -16.30 -32.50
N LEU A 206 -39.19 -16.73 -32.77
CA LEU A 206 -38.08 -15.82 -33.07
C LEU A 206 -38.21 -15.16 -34.44
N ILE A 207 -38.97 -15.77 -35.36
CA ILE A 207 -39.22 -15.20 -36.69
C ILE A 207 -39.88 -13.81 -36.63
N ALA A 208 -40.73 -13.55 -35.64
CA ALA A 208 -41.37 -12.25 -35.45
C ALA A 208 -40.38 -11.15 -35.07
N HIS A 209 -39.22 -11.53 -34.52
CA HIS A 209 -38.13 -10.65 -34.12
C HIS A 209 -37.11 -10.42 -35.24
N LYS A 210 -37.21 -11.13 -36.38
CA LYS A 210 -36.29 -10.99 -37.52
C LYS A 210 -36.28 -9.54 -38.04
N GLY A 211 -35.09 -8.99 -38.19
CA GLY A 211 -34.86 -7.60 -38.63
C GLY A 211 -35.06 -6.54 -37.55
N MET A 212 -35.46 -6.91 -36.33
CA MET A 212 -35.62 -5.96 -35.23
C MET A 212 -34.27 -5.63 -34.60
N LYS A 213 -34.18 -4.40 -34.07
CA LYS A 213 -33.03 -3.91 -33.32
C LYS A 213 -33.10 -4.41 -31.88
N PHE A 214 -31.96 -4.51 -31.22
CA PHE A 214 -31.93 -4.89 -29.81
C PHE A 214 -32.42 -3.70 -28.97
N SER A 215 -33.27 -3.94 -27.97
CA SER A 215 -33.77 -2.92 -27.04
C SER A 215 -33.43 -3.30 -25.61
N ALA A 216 -32.89 -2.36 -24.84
CA ALA A 216 -32.58 -2.51 -23.42
C ALA A 216 -33.34 -1.46 -22.58
N LYS A 217 -33.30 -1.58 -21.26
CA LYS A 217 -34.13 -0.72 -20.36
C LYS A 217 -33.86 0.77 -20.51
N ASP A 218 -32.67 1.16 -20.94
CA ASP A 218 -32.19 2.52 -21.14
C ASP A 218 -32.03 2.88 -22.63
N ARG A 219 -32.32 1.96 -23.54
CA ARG A 219 -32.23 2.18 -24.98
C ARG A 219 -33.36 1.50 -25.73
N ASP A 220 -34.34 2.30 -26.11
CA ASP A 220 -35.52 1.85 -26.85
C ASP A 220 -35.25 1.89 -28.36
N ASN A 221 -35.15 0.71 -28.97
CA ASN A 221 -35.02 0.56 -30.42
C ASN A 221 -36.15 -0.30 -31.01
N ASP A 222 -37.23 -0.52 -30.25
CA ASP A 222 -38.35 -1.29 -30.73
C ASP A 222 -39.30 -0.40 -31.56
N ILE A 223 -40.33 -0.99 -32.18
CA ILE A 223 -41.23 -0.26 -33.09
C ILE A 223 -42.55 0.12 -32.42
N TRP A 224 -42.65 0.03 -31.08
CA TRP A 224 -43.84 0.42 -30.36
C TRP A 224 -43.76 1.90 -29.95
N PRO A 225 -44.71 2.76 -30.39
CA PRO A 225 -44.53 4.20 -30.29
C PRO A 225 -44.75 4.80 -28.89
N VAL A 226 -45.26 4.02 -27.92
CA VAL A 226 -45.76 4.55 -26.64
C VAL A 226 -44.92 4.08 -25.44
N GLY A 227 -43.96 3.19 -25.64
CA GLY A 227 -43.11 2.76 -24.54
C GLY A 227 -42.03 1.77 -24.94
N ASN A 228 -41.12 1.53 -24.01
CA ASN A 228 -40.00 0.64 -24.18
C ASN A 228 -40.38 -0.77 -23.71
N CYS A 229 -40.41 -1.72 -24.64
CA CYS A 229 -40.79 -3.10 -24.33
C CYS A 229 -39.82 -3.78 -23.37
N ALA A 230 -38.53 -3.44 -23.41
CA ALA A 230 -37.55 -3.99 -22.46
C ALA A 230 -37.83 -3.54 -21.02
N ILE A 231 -38.39 -2.33 -20.82
CA ILE A 231 -38.86 -1.86 -19.50
C ILE A 231 -40.10 -2.63 -19.06
N ASN A 232 -41.09 -2.76 -19.94
CA ASN A 232 -42.38 -3.37 -19.62
C ASN A 232 -42.27 -4.86 -19.30
N TYR A 233 -41.35 -5.56 -19.98
CA TYR A 233 -41.17 -7.01 -19.82
C TYR A 233 -39.86 -7.38 -19.13
N LYS A 234 -39.19 -6.39 -18.55
CA LYS A 234 -38.08 -6.56 -17.61
C LYS A 234 -36.97 -7.46 -18.16
N GLY A 235 -36.62 -7.27 -19.42
CA GLY A 235 -35.57 -8.03 -20.11
C GLY A 235 -35.27 -7.41 -21.46
N ALA A 236 -33.98 -7.30 -21.81
CA ALA A 236 -33.58 -6.75 -23.09
C ALA A 236 -33.65 -7.82 -24.20
N TRP A 237 -34.15 -7.45 -25.37
CA TRP A 237 -34.34 -8.39 -26.48
C TRP A 237 -34.48 -7.67 -27.83
N TRP A 238 -34.53 -8.43 -28.92
CA TRP A 238 -34.88 -7.94 -30.26
C TRP A 238 -36.38 -7.64 -30.38
N HIS A 239 -36.88 -6.71 -29.56
CA HIS A 239 -38.31 -6.41 -29.48
C HIS A 239 -38.87 -5.79 -30.78
N LYS A 240 -40.07 -6.24 -31.18
CA LYS A 240 -40.83 -5.64 -32.30
C LYS A 240 -41.88 -4.67 -31.77
N ARG A 241 -43.11 -5.14 -31.57
CA ARG A 241 -44.11 -4.50 -30.71
C ARG A 241 -44.15 -5.29 -29.42
N CYS A 242 -43.01 -5.29 -28.76
CA CYS A 242 -42.64 -6.11 -27.63
C CYS A 242 -42.21 -7.53 -28.00
N TYR A 243 -42.93 -8.59 -27.63
CA TYR A 243 -42.38 -9.92 -27.86
C TYR A 243 -43.43 -10.98 -28.21
N ASP A 244 -43.01 -11.88 -29.09
CA ASP A 244 -43.56 -13.23 -29.18
C ASP A 244 -42.72 -14.21 -28.34
N SER A 245 -41.45 -13.86 -28.04
CA SER A 245 -40.59 -14.54 -27.08
C SER A 245 -39.63 -13.57 -26.37
N ASN A 246 -39.37 -13.81 -25.08
CA ASN A 246 -38.39 -13.04 -24.29
C ASN A 246 -37.59 -13.96 -23.37
N LEU A 247 -36.45 -14.46 -23.86
CA LEU A 247 -35.59 -15.39 -23.11
C LEU A 247 -34.79 -14.70 -21.99
N ASN A 248 -34.76 -13.37 -22.00
CA ASN A 248 -34.04 -12.54 -21.03
C ASN A 248 -34.98 -11.90 -20.01
N GLY A 249 -36.25 -12.31 -19.97
CA GLY A 249 -37.22 -11.82 -18.99
C GLY A 249 -36.91 -12.26 -17.55
N LEU A 250 -37.80 -11.84 -16.65
CA LEU A 250 -37.75 -12.25 -15.23
C LEU A 250 -37.87 -13.76 -15.09
N PHE A 251 -37.01 -14.33 -14.25
CA PHE A 251 -37.07 -15.73 -13.86
C PHE A 251 -38.17 -15.91 -12.79
N ARG A 252 -39.23 -16.67 -13.08
CA ARG A 252 -40.38 -16.88 -12.17
C ARG A 252 -40.39 -18.31 -11.64
N ASN A 253 -40.44 -18.47 -10.32
CA ASN A 253 -40.25 -19.76 -9.63
C ASN A 253 -41.55 -20.41 -9.11
N SER A 254 -42.74 -19.99 -9.61
CA SER A 254 -44.04 -20.58 -9.21
C SER A 254 -45.10 -20.49 -10.32
N ARG A 255 -46.07 -21.42 -10.32
CA ARG A 255 -47.26 -21.43 -11.20
C ARG A 255 -48.35 -20.42 -10.76
N SER A 256 -48.11 -19.57 -9.77
CA SER A 256 -49.16 -18.80 -9.08
C SER A 256 -48.91 -17.30 -9.00
N ASP A 257 -48.20 -16.70 -9.95
CA ASP A 257 -48.09 -15.24 -10.03
C ASP A 257 -48.99 -14.69 -11.13
N ASP A 258 -49.90 -13.83 -10.67
CA ASP A 258 -51.03 -13.18 -11.35
C ASP A 258 -50.81 -12.74 -12.80
N HIS A 259 -51.96 -12.73 -13.49
CA HIS A 259 -52.20 -12.38 -14.87
C HIS A 259 -51.31 -11.28 -15.47
N HIS A 260 -50.82 -11.58 -16.66
CA HIS A 260 -49.95 -10.80 -17.56
C HIS A 260 -48.45 -10.92 -17.23
N ASN A 261 -47.81 -12.01 -17.72
CA ASN A 261 -46.64 -11.97 -18.61
C ASN A 261 -46.01 -13.36 -18.84
N ALA A 262 -45.89 -13.70 -20.13
CA ALA A 262 -44.83 -14.47 -20.81
C ALA A 262 -44.72 -16.02 -20.80
N ILE A 263 -45.59 -16.84 -20.19
CA ILE A 263 -45.54 -18.31 -20.46
C ILE A 263 -46.92 -18.92 -20.80
N ASP A 264 -48.00 -18.15 -20.78
CA ASP A 264 -49.36 -18.72 -20.74
C ASP A 264 -50.10 -18.75 -22.09
N ARG A 265 -49.41 -19.07 -23.19
CA ARG A 265 -50.05 -19.30 -24.50
C ARG A 265 -49.80 -20.69 -25.09
N PHE A 266 -49.46 -21.65 -24.23
CA PHE A 266 -49.20 -23.04 -24.62
C PHE A 266 -50.26 -24.01 -24.06
N LEU A 267 -51.52 -23.89 -24.53
CA LEU A 267 -52.58 -24.93 -24.56
C LEU A 267 -53.71 -24.84 -23.49
N PRO A 268 -54.99 -24.77 -23.92
CA PRO A 268 -56.12 -25.27 -23.15
C PRO A 268 -56.89 -26.37 -23.92
N GLY A 269 -57.03 -27.57 -23.33
CA GLY A 269 -58.05 -28.52 -23.78
C GLY A 269 -57.72 -30.01 -23.80
N PHE A 270 -56.96 -30.57 -22.85
CA PHE A 270 -56.73 -32.02 -22.81
C PHE A 270 -56.64 -32.61 -21.38
N ALA A 271 -57.23 -31.95 -20.38
CA ALA A 271 -56.89 -32.22 -18.99
C ALA A 271 -57.58 -33.44 -18.35
N TYR A 272 -58.73 -33.94 -18.83
CA TYR A 272 -59.51 -34.92 -18.03
C TYR A 272 -59.62 -36.34 -18.59
N GLU A 273 -59.56 -36.57 -19.92
CA GLU A 273 -59.63 -37.93 -20.48
C GLU A 273 -58.27 -38.63 -20.66
N MET A 274 -57.15 -37.89 -20.54
CA MET A 274 -55.80 -38.46 -20.66
C MET A 274 -55.31 -39.16 -19.38
N ILE A 275 -55.88 -38.84 -18.21
CA ILE A 275 -55.31 -39.24 -16.90
C ILE A 275 -55.45 -40.75 -16.65
N ALA A 276 -56.53 -41.39 -17.11
CA ALA A 276 -56.78 -42.80 -16.83
C ALA A 276 -55.93 -43.74 -17.70
N ASN A 277 -55.90 -43.53 -19.02
CA ASN A 277 -55.10 -44.35 -19.95
C ASN A 277 -53.58 -44.11 -19.79
N LYS A 278 -53.19 -42.92 -19.32
CA LYS A 278 -51.79 -42.58 -19.08
C LYS A 278 -51.25 -43.22 -17.80
N LEU A 279 -52.08 -43.49 -16.79
CA LEU A 279 -51.62 -44.14 -15.55
C LEU A 279 -51.18 -45.60 -15.79
N GLU A 280 -51.93 -46.34 -16.61
CA GLU A 280 -51.65 -47.75 -16.92
C GLU A 280 -50.45 -47.90 -17.87
N TYR A 281 -50.36 -47.04 -18.89
CA TYR A 281 -49.17 -46.94 -19.76
C TYR A 281 -47.91 -46.47 -19.00
N MET A 282 -48.06 -45.54 -18.05
CA MET A 282 -46.94 -45.07 -17.23
C MET A 282 -46.41 -46.18 -16.30
N GLN A 283 -47.25 -47.08 -15.80
CA GLN A 283 -46.82 -48.17 -14.92
C GLN A 283 -45.98 -49.21 -15.66
N ASP A 284 -46.41 -49.62 -16.86
CA ASP A 284 -45.64 -50.56 -17.70
C ASP A 284 -44.35 -49.92 -18.22
N LYS A 285 -44.41 -48.65 -18.62
CA LYS A 285 -43.19 -47.91 -19.00
C LYS A 285 -42.27 -47.68 -17.80
N LEU A 286 -42.79 -47.55 -16.57
CA LEU A 286 -41.95 -47.49 -15.37
C LEU A 286 -41.14 -48.78 -15.19
N ASN A 287 -41.78 -49.94 -15.34
CA ASN A 287 -41.10 -51.23 -15.17
C ASN A 287 -40.03 -51.49 -16.25
N GLU A 288 -40.32 -51.13 -17.51
CA GLU A 288 -39.36 -51.23 -18.62
C GLU A 288 -38.18 -50.25 -18.43
N MET A 289 -38.49 -49.04 -17.98
CA MET A 289 -37.49 -48.00 -17.70
C MET A 289 -36.65 -48.36 -16.48
N GLU A 290 -37.21 -48.98 -15.44
CA GLU A 290 -36.46 -49.50 -14.29
C GLU A 290 -35.46 -50.61 -14.69
N SER A 291 -35.86 -51.51 -15.59
CA SER A 291 -34.96 -52.55 -16.12
C SER A 291 -33.81 -51.92 -16.93
N THR A 292 -34.12 -50.95 -17.78
CA THR A 292 -33.13 -50.25 -18.61
C THR A 292 -32.16 -49.43 -17.76
N ILE A 293 -32.69 -48.69 -16.77
CA ILE A 293 -31.88 -47.93 -15.79
C ILE A 293 -30.93 -48.86 -15.04
N LYS A 294 -31.34 -50.10 -14.72
CA LYS A 294 -30.49 -51.06 -14.01
C LYS A 294 -29.33 -51.58 -14.86
N GLU A 295 -29.53 -51.72 -16.17
CA GLU A 295 -28.47 -52.08 -17.11
C GLU A 295 -27.55 -50.90 -17.40
N ASP A 296 -28.11 -49.71 -17.64
CA ASP A 296 -27.35 -48.47 -17.81
C ASP A 296 -26.50 -48.15 -16.58
N ARG A 297 -27.02 -48.39 -15.37
CA ARG A 297 -26.26 -48.21 -14.12
C ARG A 297 -25.03 -49.12 -14.07
N LYS A 298 -25.14 -50.38 -14.51
CA LYS A 298 -23.98 -51.29 -14.58
C LYS A 298 -22.95 -50.78 -15.59
N LEU A 299 -23.40 -50.26 -16.72
CA LEU A 299 -22.52 -49.70 -17.74
C LEU A 299 -21.84 -48.41 -17.26
N ILE A 300 -22.58 -47.54 -16.56
CA ILE A 300 -22.07 -46.31 -15.93
C ILE A 300 -21.04 -46.65 -14.86
N ASP A 301 -21.30 -47.66 -14.01
CA ASP A 301 -20.35 -48.09 -12.98
C ASP A 301 -19.04 -48.58 -13.64
N GLN A 302 -19.13 -49.40 -14.70
CA GLN A 302 -17.96 -49.85 -15.47
C GLN A 302 -17.18 -48.69 -16.14
N GLN A 303 -17.90 -47.72 -16.71
CA GLN A 303 -17.26 -46.54 -17.31
C GLN A 303 -16.64 -45.64 -16.24
N THR A 304 -17.28 -45.51 -15.08
CA THR A 304 -16.77 -44.73 -13.95
C THR A 304 -15.49 -45.34 -13.40
N ASP A 305 -15.42 -46.66 -13.26
CA ASP A 305 -14.19 -47.36 -12.86
C ASP A 305 -13.06 -47.18 -13.88
N ALA A 306 -13.38 -47.25 -15.18
CA ALA A 306 -12.42 -46.97 -16.25
C ALA A 306 -11.93 -45.51 -16.23
N ILE A 307 -12.81 -44.55 -15.96
CA ILE A 307 -12.45 -43.13 -15.81
C ILE A 307 -11.57 -42.92 -14.58
N HIS A 308 -11.87 -43.57 -13.45
CA HIS A 308 -11.04 -43.50 -12.24
C HIS A 308 -9.63 -44.07 -12.49
N ALA A 309 -9.52 -45.21 -13.18
CA ALA A 309 -8.24 -45.78 -13.57
C ALA A 309 -7.45 -44.84 -14.50
N ASN A 310 -8.10 -44.28 -15.53
CA ASN A 310 -7.46 -43.33 -16.44
C ASN A 310 -7.04 -42.03 -15.73
N HIS A 311 -7.85 -41.54 -14.79
CA HIS A 311 -7.52 -40.35 -14.01
C HIS A 311 -6.35 -40.60 -13.05
N ALA A 312 -6.28 -41.78 -12.44
CA ALA A 312 -5.14 -42.19 -11.63
C ALA A 312 -3.85 -42.23 -12.46
N GLN A 313 -3.90 -42.83 -13.66
CA GLN A 313 -2.76 -42.85 -14.58
C GLN A 313 -2.35 -41.44 -15.02
N MET A 314 -3.32 -40.60 -15.42
CA MET A 314 -3.04 -39.22 -15.84
C MET A 314 -2.45 -38.38 -14.70
N LYS A 315 -2.85 -38.64 -13.45
CA LYS A 315 -2.27 -38.00 -12.27
C LYS A 315 -0.79 -38.40 -12.09
N GLU A 316 -0.45 -39.67 -12.25
CA GLU A 316 0.94 -40.13 -12.20
C GLU A 316 1.79 -39.56 -13.34
N ASP A 317 1.26 -39.58 -14.56
CA ASP A 317 1.95 -39.03 -15.75
C ASP A 317 2.18 -37.52 -15.60
N MET A 318 1.19 -36.78 -15.10
CA MET A 318 1.32 -35.34 -14.84
C MET A 318 2.33 -35.07 -13.74
N GLN A 319 2.34 -35.86 -12.66
CA GLN A 319 3.35 -35.74 -11.61
C GLN A 319 4.75 -36.04 -12.15
N LEU A 320 4.90 -37.02 -13.04
CA LEU A 320 6.17 -37.34 -13.69
C LEU A 320 6.64 -36.19 -14.59
N LEU A 321 5.74 -35.58 -15.36
CA LEU A 321 6.04 -34.45 -16.22
C LEU A 321 6.52 -33.23 -15.39
N VAL A 322 5.81 -32.94 -14.30
CA VAL A 322 6.17 -31.84 -13.38
C VAL A 322 7.53 -32.09 -12.75
N ARG A 323 7.84 -33.32 -12.31
CA ARG A 323 9.17 -33.67 -11.78
C ARG A 323 10.26 -33.47 -12.83
N LYS A 324 10.07 -34.00 -14.05
CA LYS A 324 11.03 -33.81 -15.15
C LYS A 324 11.28 -32.34 -15.47
N PHE A 325 10.24 -31.50 -15.44
CA PHE A 325 10.37 -30.07 -15.65
C PHE A 325 11.17 -29.40 -14.52
N ILE A 326 10.86 -29.72 -13.26
CA ILE A 326 11.59 -29.22 -12.09
C ILE A 326 13.06 -29.65 -12.16
N ASP A 327 13.35 -30.90 -12.50
CA ASP A 327 14.71 -31.42 -12.61
C ASP A 327 15.50 -30.71 -13.72
N ALA A 328 14.90 -30.54 -14.90
CA ALA A 328 15.52 -29.81 -16.01
C ALA A 328 15.79 -28.34 -15.65
N GLN A 329 14.84 -27.68 -14.99
CA GLN A 329 15.01 -26.29 -14.54
C GLN A 329 16.08 -26.19 -13.45
N THR A 330 16.14 -27.16 -12.53
CA THR A 330 17.15 -27.23 -11.47
C THR A 330 18.54 -27.42 -12.06
N GLN A 331 18.69 -28.29 -13.07
CA GLN A 331 19.96 -28.53 -13.75
C GLN A 331 20.43 -27.28 -14.52
N SER A 332 19.51 -26.59 -15.22
CA SER A 332 19.79 -25.33 -15.91
C SER A 332 20.25 -24.24 -14.93
N ASN A 333 19.49 -24.06 -13.83
CA ASN A 333 19.84 -23.08 -12.80
C ASN A 333 21.19 -23.38 -12.13
N LYS A 334 21.50 -24.67 -11.89
CA LYS A 334 22.79 -25.09 -11.35
C LYS A 334 23.95 -24.72 -12.28
N ALA A 335 23.81 -24.98 -13.59
CA ALA A 335 24.83 -24.61 -14.57
C ALA A 335 25.05 -23.09 -14.64
N LEU A 336 23.99 -22.29 -14.53
CA LEU A 336 24.10 -20.83 -14.48
C LEU A 336 24.84 -20.34 -13.22
N ILE A 337 24.55 -20.93 -12.05
CA ILE A 337 25.23 -20.60 -10.79
C ILE A 337 26.72 -20.98 -10.86
N GLU A 338 27.03 -22.16 -11.39
CA GLU A 338 28.42 -22.61 -11.55
C GLU A 338 29.21 -21.68 -12.50
N ALA A 339 28.59 -21.26 -13.62
CA ALA A 339 29.20 -20.29 -14.53
C ALA A 339 29.40 -18.91 -13.87
N ALA A 340 28.41 -18.43 -13.09
CA ALA A 340 28.52 -17.18 -12.34
C ALA A 340 29.64 -17.23 -11.29
N ASN A 341 29.76 -18.33 -10.56
CA ASN A 341 30.82 -18.54 -9.56
C ASN A 341 32.20 -18.60 -10.22
N ALA A 342 32.33 -19.27 -11.37
CA ALA A 342 33.58 -19.30 -12.13
C ALA A 342 33.98 -17.90 -12.63
N ASN A 343 33.02 -17.11 -13.10
CA ASN A 343 33.27 -15.73 -13.50
C ASN A 343 33.65 -14.85 -12.31
N GLN A 344 33.01 -15.04 -11.15
CA GLN A 344 33.36 -14.33 -9.92
C GLN A 344 34.79 -14.67 -9.46
N ALA A 345 35.21 -15.93 -9.57
CA ALA A 345 36.57 -16.36 -9.23
C ALA A 345 37.62 -15.69 -10.15
N LYS A 346 37.37 -15.67 -11.47
CA LYS A 346 38.24 -14.98 -12.43
C LYS A 346 38.33 -13.48 -12.15
N MET A 347 37.20 -12.83 -11.92
CA MET A 347 37.15 -11.40 -11.58
C MET A 347 37.89 -11.10 -10.28
N LYS A 348 37.81 -12.00 -9.28
CA LYS A 348 38.56 -11.87 -8.03
C LYS A 348 40.07 -11.97 -8.24
N GLU A 349 40.54 -12.90 -9.08
CA GLU A 349 41.96 -13.00 -9.42
C GLU A 349 42.46 -11.77 -10.18
N GLU A 350 41.69 -11.25 -11.13
CA GLU A 350 42.03 -10.02 -11.85
C GLU A 350 42.10 -8.80 -10.93
N ILE A 351 41.12 -8.64 -10.02
CA ILE A 351 41.13 -7.57 -9.02
C ILE A 351 42.33 -7.72 -8.08
N GLN A 352 42.66 -8.94 -7.65
CA GLN A 352 43.84 -9.17 -6.80
C GLN A 352 45.15 -8.89 -7.53
N LEU A 353 45.23 -9.17 -8.83
CA LEU A 353 46.40 -8.85 -9.65
C LEU A 353 46.55 -7.33 -9.83
N LEU A 354 45.46 -6.63 -10.12
CA LEU A 354 45.45 -5.17 -10.21
C LEU A 354 45.80 -4.51 -8.88
N ALA A 355 45.25 -5.02 -7.77
CA ALA A 355 45.57 -4.54 -6.43
C ALA A 355 47.05 -4.74 -6.11
N ARG A 356 47.64 -5.89 -6.44
CA ARG A 356 49.08 -6.14 -6.27
C ARG A 356 49.92 -5.18 -7.10
N LYS A 357 49.64 -5.04 -8.40
CA LYS A 357 50.36 -4.09 -9.26
C LYS A 357 50.29 -2.65 -8.73
N TYR A 358 49.12 -2.23 -8.26
CA TYR A 358 48.95 -0.92 -7.65
C TYR A 358 49.76 -0.78 -6.36
N ILE A 359 49.72 -1.78 -5.47
CA ILE A 359 50.52 -1.80 -4.24
C ILE A 359 52.02 -1.76 -4.55
N ASP A 360 52.50 -2.54 -5.51
CA ASP A 360 53.90 -2.57 -5.93
C ASP A 360 54.32 -1.18 -6.46
N GLN A 361 53.50 -0.57 -7.32
CA GLN A 361 53.73 0.78 -7.82
C GLN A 361 53.72 1.83 -6.70
N GLN A 362 52.79 1.74 -5.74
CA GLN A 362 52.75 2.63 -4.58
C GLN A 362 53.95 2.40 -3.66
N THR A 363 54.44 1.16 -3.53
CA THR A 363 55.60 0.80 -2.70
C THR A 363 56.87 1.35 -3.31
N GLU A 364 57.08 1.20 -4.62
CA GLU A 364 58.23 1.79 -5.34
C GLU A 364 58.22 3.32 -5.24
N THR A 365 57.05 3.94 -5.38
CA THR A 365 56.87 5.39 -5.19
C THR A 365 57.13 5.80 -3.73
N PHE A 366 56.68 5.00 -2.76
CA PHE A 366 56.87 5.23 -1.33
C PHE A 366 58.34 5.07 -0.91
N GLU A 367 59.05 4.09 -1.46
CA GLU A 367 60.48 3.89 -1.22
C GLU A 367 61.30 5.05 -1.79
N THR A 368 60.97 5.51 -3.00
CA THR A 368 61.59 6.69 -3.63
C THR A 368 61.33 7.96 -2.82
N ASN A 369 60.08 8.19 -2.41
CA ASN A 369 59.70 9.34 -1.58
C ASN A 369 60.31 9.24 -0.18
N ASN A 370 60.45 8.06 0.42
CA ASN A 370 61.12 7.88 1.71
C ASN A 370 62.62 8.12 1.63
N ALA A 371 63.27 7.75 0.54
CA ALA A 371 64.68 8.06 0.32
C ALA A 371 64.89 9.59 0.28
N GLN A 372 64.02 10.29 -0.47
CA GLN A 372 64.01 11.75 -0.54
C GLN A 372 63.66 12.39 0.82
N MET A 373 62.64 11.88 1.50
CA MET A 373 62.17 12.40 2.79
C MET A 373 63.19 12.16 3.92
N ARG A 374 64.04 11.12 3.84
CA ARG A 374 65.18 10.95 4.77
C ARG A 374 66.22 12.04 4.60
N GLU A 375 66.45 12.50 3.37
CA GLU A 375 67.34 13.62 3.06
C GLU A 375 66.77 14.95 3.58
N GLU A 376 65.44 15.13 3.52
CA GLU A 376 64.73 16.33 3.99
C GLU A 376 64.51 16.37 5.52
N ILE A 377 64.24 15.22 6.17
CA ILE A 377 64.09 15.10 7.64
C ILE A 377 65.38 15.47 8.36
N GLN A 378 66.54 15.22 7.74
CA GLN A 378 67.83 15.61 8.29
C GLN A 378 67.97 17.14 8.42
N GLN A 379 67.09 17.92 7.79
CA GLN A 379 67.14 19.38 7.74
C GLN A 379 66.13 20.11 8.67
N LEU A 380 65.11 19.45 9.25
CA LEU A 380 63.92 20.16 9.77
C LEU A 380 63.43 19.77 11.19
N ALA A 381 64.30 19.59 12.17
CA ALA A 381 63.85 19.29 13.55
C ALA A 381 63.25 20.51 14.30
N SER A 382 61.91 20.69 14.30
CA SER A 382 61.18 21.43 15.35
C SER A 382 59.72 20.95 15.54
N LYS A 383 59.26 20.84 16.80
CA LYS A 383 58.02 20.16 17.25
C LYS A 383 56.68 20.65 16.65
N LYS A 384 56.64 21.78 15.94
CA LYS A 384 55.39 22.34 15.38
C LYS A 384 54.93 21.61 14.10
N ASP A 385 55.86 20.91 13.46
CA ASP A 385 55.62 20.22 12.19
C ASP A 385 55.03 18.81 12.39
N LEU A 386 55.16 18.24 13.59
CA LEU A 386 54.62 16.91 13.92
C LEU A 386 53.09 16.86 13.90
N ALA A 387 52.42 17.93 14.38
CA ALA A 387 50.97 18.04 14.35
C ALA A 387 50.42 18.26 12.92
N ARG A 388 51.17 18.99 12.10
CA ARG A 388 50.81 19.30 10.71
C ARG A 388 51.00 18.07 9.81
N PHE A 389 52.04 17.27 10.06
CA PHE A 389 52.34 16.02 9.38
C PHE A 389 51.22 14.96 9.56
N MET A 390 50.78 14.69 10.79
CA MET A 390 49.72 13.69 11.04
C MET A 390 48.38 14.03 10.34
N THR A 391 48.11 15.32 10.14
CA THR A 391 46.88 15.80 9.49
C THR A 391 46.88 15.54 7.98
N ILE A 392 48.04 15.63 7.33
CA ILE A 392 48.19 15.47 5.88
C ILE A 392 48.32 14.00 5.49
N SER A 393 48.90 13.16 6.37
CA SER A 393 49.22 11.76 6.07
C SER A 393 48.06 10.76 6.21
N GLY A 394 46.85 11.18 6.61
CA GLY A 394 45.70 10.27 6.76
C GLY A 394 45.87 9.15 7.80
N LEU A 395 46.89 9.24 8.66
CA LEU A 395 47.09 8.33 9.78
C LEU A 395 46.07 8.67 10.87
N ASN A 396 45.38 7.63 11.33
CA ASN A 396 44.17 7.64 12.17
C ASN A 396 44.04 8.82 13.14
N LEU A 397 43.35 9.88 12.70
CA LEU A 397 43.16 11.14 13.44
C LEU A 397 42.35 10.95 14.75
N HIS A 398 41.77 9.77 14.96
CA HIS A 398 41.07 9.38 16.17
C HIS A 398 41.96 9.26 17.41
N SER A 399 43.30 9.32 17.28
CA SER A 399 44.22 9.28 18.41
C SER A 399 44.74 10.65 18.85
N ILE A 400 44.42 11.73 18.13
CA ILE A 400 44.81 13.10 18.50
C ILE A 400 43.71 13.71 19.36
N SER A 401 44.04 14.08 20.59
CA SER A 401 43.15 14.82 21.47
C SER A 401 43.24 16.33 21.20
N PHE A 402 42.10 17.00 21.25
CA PHE A 402 41.99 18.46 21.18
C PHE A 402 41.58 19.00 22.54
N GLU A 403 42.06 20.19 22.92
CA GLU A 403 41.61 20.77 24.18
C GLU A 403 40.16 21.27 24.11
N SER A 404 39.72 21.68 22.92
CA SER A 404 38.35 22.06 22.65
C SER A 404 37.96 21.78 21.18
N CYS A 405 36.65 21.66 20.92
CA CYS A 405 36.15 21.56 19.56
C CYS A 405 36.54 22.79 18.72
N LYS A 406 36.72 23.97 19.32
CA LYS A 406 37.15 25.18 18.60
C LYS A 406 38.55 25.05 17.99
N GLU A 407 39.43 24.30 18.63
CA GLU A 407 40.81 24.05 18.18
C GLU A 407 40.91 22.92 17.16
N ASN A 408 39.81 22.23 16.87
CA ASN A 408 39.78 21.22 15.83
C ASN A 408 40.08 21.85 14.46
N ILE A 409 41.22 21.47 13.90
CA ILE A 409 41.75 21.94 12.62
C ILE A 409 40.94 21.46 11.42
N LEU A 410 40.20 20.35 11.54
CA LEU A 410 39.41 19.82 10.43
C LEU A 410 38.16 20.63 10.14
N LYS A 411 37.63 21.35 11.15
CA LYS A 411 36.37 22.11 11.03
C LYS A 411 35.21 21.30 10.44
N ARG A 412 35.15 19.99 10.76
CA ARG A 412 34.07 19.07 10.37
C ARG A 412 33.36 18.53 11.61
N SER A 413 32.03 18.52 11.59
CA SER A 413 31.25 17.93 12.68
C SER A 413 31.52 16.42 12.78
N GLY A 414 31.54 15.89 14.00
CA GLY A 414 31.79 14.47 14.25
C GLY A 414 32.38 14.18 15.62
N GLN A 415 32.73 12.91 15.85
CA GLN A 415 33.31 12.45 17.12
C GLN A 415 34.83 12.64 17.14
N TYR A 416 35.35 13.26 18.20
CA TYR A 416 36.78 13.50 18.40
C TYR A 416 37.20 13.19 19.83
N LEU A 417 38.49 12.93 20.06
CA LEU A 417 39.03 12.89 21.42
C LEU A 417 39.20 14.31 21.95
N ILE A 418 38.62 14.57 23.11
CA ILE A 418 38.69 15.84 23.84
C ILE A 418 39.48 15.63 25.12
N GLN A 419 40.44 16.51 25.36
CA GLN A 419 41.30 16.51 26.54
C GLN A 419 41.47 17.95 27.02
N PRO A 420 40.58 18.46 27.90
CA PRO A 420 40.55 19.88 28.27
C PRO A 420 41.86 20.42 28.85
N THR A 421 42.63 19.57 29.55
CA THR A 421 43.98 19.85 30.05
C THR A 421 44.86 18.59 29.93
N GLU A 422 46.18 18.75 29.87
CA GLU A 422 47.14 17.64 29.76
C GLU A 422 47.00 16.58 30.88
N ASN A 423 46.54 16.99 32.06
CA ASN A 423 46.34 16.11 33.22
C ASN A 423 45.04 15.30 33.16
N ASN A 424 44.13 15.61 32.25
CA ASN A 424 42.88 14.87 32.10
C ASN A 424 43.06 13.67 31.18
N LYS A 425 42.38 12.56 31.49
CA LYS A 425 42.25 11.45 30.54
C LYS A 425 41.36 11.89 29.35
N PRO A 426 41.80 11.71 28.09
CA PRO A 426 40.99 12.01 26.92
C PRO A 426 39.68 11.22 26.92
N PHE A 427 38.61 11.82 26.41
CA PHE A 427 37.31 11.17 26.22
C PHE A 427 36.74 11.53 24.84
N ARG A 428 35.82 10.73 24.32
CA ARG A 428 35.15 11.05 23.05
C ARG A 428 34.08 12.11 23.28
N GLY A 429 34.02 13.10 22.39
CA GLY A 429 32.98 14.12 22.37
C GLY A 429 32.53 14.40 20.95
N TYR A 430 31.27 14.79 20.78
CA TYR A 430 30.75 15.22 19.48
C TYR A 430 30.98 16.72 19.29
N CYS A 431 31.82 17.07 18.32
CA CYS A 431 32.04 18.46 17.94
C CYS A 431 31.07 18.86 16.84
N GLU A 432 30.32 19.93 17.06
CA GLU A 432 29.51 20.59 16.04
C GLU A 432 30.28 21.80 15.47
N GLN A 433 30.57 21.77 14.17
CA GLN A 433 31.46 22.71 13.49
C GLN A 433 30.74 23.59 12.46
N THR A 434 29.46 23.34 12.19
CA THR A 434 28.69 24.04 11.17
C THR A 434 27.72 25.06 11.76
N ALA A 435 27.00 24.69 12.84
CA ALA A 435 26.04 25.59 13.48
C ALA A 435 26.76 26.67 14.33
N PHE A 436 26.20 27.88 14.38
CA PHE A 436 26.65 28.99 15.21
C PHE A 436 28.17 29.28 15.15
N GLY A 437 28.77 29.20 13.96
CA GLY A 437 30.20 29.49 13.75
C GLY A 437 31.14 28.35 14.16
N GLY A 438 30.61 27.21 14.60
CA GLY A 438 31.35 26.00 14.91
C GLY A 438 32.21 26.06 16.18
N GLY A 439 32.76 24.92 16.56
CA GLY A 439 33.57 24.76 17.76
C GLY A 439 32.77 24.37 19.00
N TRP A 440 31.53 23.94 18.82
CA TRP A 440 30.63 23.53 19.90
C TRP A 440 30.88 22.08 20.29
N LEU A 441 30.89 21.80 21.59
CA LEU A 441 30.86 20.44 22.11
C LEU A 441 29.44 20.13 22.56
N VAL A 442 28.83 19.11 21.95
CA VAL A 442 27.47 18.70 22.29
C VAL A 442 27.52 17.77 23.49
N PHE A 443 26.91 18.19 24.61
CA PHE A 443 26.85 17.37 25.83
C PHE A 443 25.49 16.69 26.04
N GLN A 444 24.46 17.12 25.32
CA GLN A 444 23.12 16.55 25.32
C GLN A 444 22.55 16.63 23.90
N TYR A 445 22.03 15.52 23.39
CA TYR A 445 21.29 15.51 22.13
C TYR A 445 20.08 14.59 22.22
N ARG A 446 18.89 15.13 21.91
CA ARG A 446 17.59 14.44 21.97
C ARG A 446 16.74 14.86 20.78
N TYR A 447 16.21 13.89 20.04
CA TYR A 447 15.43 14.16 18.84
C TYR A 447 14.38 13.09 18.50
N ASP A 448 14.43 11.88 19.05
CA ASP A 448 13.49 10.78 18.72
C ASP A 448 12.96 9.99 19.93
N GLY A 449 13.50 10.21 21.13
CA GLY A 449 13.12 9.49 22.34
C GLY A 449 13.61 8.04 22.39
N SER A 450 14.58 7.65 21.55
CA SER A 450 15.18 6.32 21.55
C SER A 450 15.97 5.99 22.83
N VAL A 451 16.40 7.01 23.58
CA VAL A 451 17.11 6.84 24.84
C VAL A 451 16.28 7.38 26.01
N ASP A 452 16.13 6.56 27.05
CA ASP A 452 15.49 6.98 28.30
C ASP A 452 16.43 7.92 29.10
N PHE A 453 15.93 9.11 29.45
CA PHE A 453 16.63 10.10 30.28
C PHE A 453 16.18 10.04 31.75
N TYR A 454 15.25 9.17 32.14
CA TYR A 454 14.90 8.95 33.55
C TYR A 454 15.91 8.03 34.26
N ARG A 455 17.17 8.49 34.33
CA ARG A 455 18.34 7.74 34.81
C ARG A 455 18.74 8.07 36.24
N ASN A 456 19.57 7.22 36.83
CA ASN A 456 20.08 7.39 38.20
C ASN A 456 21.31 8.32 38.25
N TRP A 457 21.79 8.65 39.46
CA TRP A 457 22.97 9.51 39.66
C TRP A 457 24.21 9.02 38.93
N ALA A 458 24.55 7.74 39.09
CA ALA A 458 25.77 7.17 38.51
C ALA A 458 25.76 7.22 36.98
N GLU A 459 24.61 7.01 36.34
CA GLU A 459 24.42 7.13 34.90
C GLU A 459 24.57 8.59 34.43
N TYR A 460 23.95 9.56 35.11
CA TYR A 460 24.09 10.98 34.76
C TYR A 460 25.51 11.52 34.97
N ARG A 461 26.19 11.01 35.99
CA ARG A 461 27.60 11.29 36.27
C ARG A 461 28.50 10.80 35.13
N ASN A 462 28.34 9.54 34.72
CA ASN A 462 29.23 8.89 33.77
C ASN A 462 28.87 9.12 32.30
N GLY A 463 27.62 9.46 32.00
CA GLY A 463 27.09 9.55 30.64
C GLY A 463 26.33 8.30 30.21
N PHE A 464 25.44 8.46 29.23
CA PHE A 464 24.63 7.38 28.64
C PHE A 464 24.18 7.71 27.22
N GLY A 465 23.72 6.69 26.48
CA GLY A 465 23.33 6.82 25.07
C GLY A 465 24.49 6.64 24.10
N SER A 466 24.30 7.06 22.84
CA SER A 466 25.31 6.96 21.78
C SER A 466 25.49 8.30 21.08
N MET A 467 26.74 8.70 20.81
CA MET A 467 27.03 9.92 20.05
C MET A 467 26.61 9.84 18.58
N ASP A 468 26.23 8.65 18.09
CA ASP A 468 25.60 8.44 16.78
C ASP A 468 24.05 8.54 16.85
N GLY A 469 23.49 8.82 18.02
CA GLY A 469 22.05 8.94 18.28
C GLY A 469 21.76 9.90 19.44
N GLU A 470 20.78 9.59 20.29
CA GLU A 470 20.54 10.37 21.51
C GLU A 470 21.56 10.05 22.61
N PHE A 471 22.04 11.07 23.32
CA PHE A 471 23.00 10.86 24.41
C PHE A 471 23.06 12.00 25.43
N TRP A 472 23.69 11.65 26.55
CA TRP A 472 24.16 12.55 27.60
C TRP A 472 25.65 12.28 27.83
N LEU A 473 26.49 13.30 27.71
CA LEU A 473 27.95 13.18 27.79
C LEU A 473 28.45 12.74 29.17
N GLY A 474 27.73 13.09 30.23
CA GLY A 474 28.12 12.85 31.62
C GLY A 474 28.55 14.12 32.34
N LEU A 475 28.08 14.30 33.58
CA LEU A 475 28.38 15.47 34.41
C LEU A 475 29.87 15.56 34.74
N GLU A 476 30.56 14.43 34.89
CA GLU A 476 31.99 14.44 35.19
C GLU A 476 32.82 15.00 34.04
N HIS A 477 32.45 14.64 32.80
CA HIS A 477 33.07 15.24 31.62
C HIS A 477 32.72 16.72 31.52
N LEU A 478 31.44 17.08 31.73
CA LEU A 478 30.95 18.45 31.65
C LEU A 478 31.64 19.38 32.67
N HIS A 479 31.78 18.94 33.92
CA HIS A 479 32.49 19.68 34.97
C HIS A 479 33.93 19.97 34.55
N ARG A 480 34.69 18.94 34.14
CA ARG A 480 36.09 19.07 33.70
C ARG A 480 36.27 20.04 32.54
N ILE A 481 35.33 20.03 31.59
CA ILE A 481 35.35 20.97 30.47
C ILE A 481 35.12 22.38 31.00
N THR A 482 34.01 22.60 31.72
CA THR A 482 33.61 23.96 32.11
C THR A 482 34.51 24.60 33.16
N SER A 483 35.20 23.81 33.98
CA SER A 483 36.15 24.31 34.98
C SER A 483 37.51 24.69 34.37
N ALA A 484 37.86 24.14 33.20
CA ALA A 484 39.17 24.37 32.59
C ALA A 484 39.32 25.76 31.96
N ARG A 485 38.21 26.33 31.47
CA ARG A 485 38.17 27.66 30.83
C ARG A 485 36.72 28.17 30.78
N LYS A 486 36.54 29.46 30.51
CA LYS A 486 35.20 30.04 30.30
C LYS A 486 34.52 29.43 29.06
N HIS A 487 33.30 28.94 29.23
CA HIS A 487 32.47 28.40 28.15
C HIS A 487 31.16 29.16 28.04
N GLU A 488 30.62 29.20 26.84
CA GLU A 488 29.24 29.63 26.59
C GLU A 488 28.33 28.40 26.44
N LEU A 489 27.04 28.56 26.76
CA LEU A 489 26.01 27.55 26.58
C LEU A 489 25.07 27.97 25.46
N LEU A 490 24.81 27.03 24.55
CA LEU A 490 23.78 27.14 23.54
C LEU A 490 22.80 25.97 23.72
N VAL A 491 21.51 26.29 23.79
CA VAL A 491 20.41 25.34 23.81
C VAL A 491 19.57 25.56 22.56
N GLU A 492 19.50 24.54 21.72
CA GLU A 492 18.69 24.53 20.50
C GLU A 492 17.44 23.67 20.73
N LEU A 493 16.27 24.21 20.38
CA LEU A 493 14.98 23.53 20.51
C LEU A 493 14.27 23.50 19.17
N LYS A 494 13.73 22.34 18.82
CA LYS A 494 12.88 22.16 17.67
C LYS A 494 11.66 21.33 18.03
N ASP A 495 10.46 21.85 17.78
CA ASP A 495 9.22 21.11 17.99
C ASP A 495 8.91 20.16 16.82
N PHE A 496 7.84 19.36 16.95
CA PHE A 496 7.44 18.37 15.95
C PHE A 496 6.91 19.01 14.66
N GLU A 497 6.41 20.25 14.73
CA GLU A 497 6.01 21.09 13.61
C GLU A 497 7.22 21.73 12.89
N GLY A 498 8.42 21.59 13.47
CA GLY A 498 9.68 22.10 12.94
C GLY A 498 9.98 23.56 13.27
N ASN A 499 9.20 24.19 14.17
CA ASN A 499 9.53 25.50 14.70
C ASN A 499 10.81 25.40 15.53
N TYR A 500 11.72 26.35 15.29
CA TYR A 500 13.04 26.36 15.88
C TYR A 500 13.22 27.59 16.77
N MET A 501 13.72 27.36 17.99
CA MET A 501 14.09 28.40 18.94
C MET A 501 15.44 28.07 19.57
N TYR A 502 16.13 29.08 20.09
CA TYR A 502 17.37 28.87 20.82
C TYR A 502 17.50 29.81 22.01
N ALA A 503 18.30 29.37 22.98
CA ALA A 503 18.73 30.13 24.15
C ALA A 503 20.26 30.06 24.24
N ARG A 504 20.91 31.21 24.42
CA ARG A 504 22.37 31.33 24.52
C ARG A 504 22.76 32.12 25.77
N TYR A 505 23.75 31.61 26.49
CA TYR A 505 24.35 32.22 27.67
C TYR A 505 25.85 32.38 27.46
N ASP A 506 26.38 33.59 27.67
CA ASP A 506 27.80 33.91 27.44
C ASP A 506 28.76 33.34 28.51
N GLU A 507 28.22 32.64 29.51
CA GLU A 507 28.97 31.93 30.55
C GLU A 507 28.18 30.71 31.04
N PHE A 508 28.86 29.58 31.19
CA PHE A 508 28.30 28.33 31.69
C PHE A 508 29.36 27.52 32.42
N GLU A 509 29.08 27.19 33.68
CA GLU A 509 29.97 26.36 34.51
C GLU A 509 29.16 25.53 35.50
N ILE A 510 29.56 24.27 35.68
CA ILE A 510 29.02 23.40 36.72
C ILE A 510 30.09 23.05 37.75
N GLY A 511 29.69 22.93 39.01
CA GLY A 511 30.59 22.54 40.10
C GLY A 511 30.95 21.05 40.09
N SER A 512 31.72 20.64 41.10
CA SER A 512 32.24 19.27 41.25
C SER A 512 31.20 18.25 41.74
N GLU A 513 31.53 16.97 41.72
CA GLU A 513 30.64 15.92 42.27
C GLU A 513 30.40 16.10 43.78
N GLU A 514 31.43 16.50 44.51
CA GLU A 514 31.41 16.77 45.94
C GLU A 514 30.40 17.88 46.29
N GLU A 515 30.27 18.86 45.41
CA GLU A 515 29.32 19.96 45.51
C GLU A 515 27.92 19.61 44.97
N GLN A 516 27.75 18.39 44.44
CA GLN A 516 26.54 17.90 43.78
C GLN A 516 26.25 18.59 42.43
N TYR A 517 27.31 18.85 41.66
CA TYR A 517 27.29 19.43 40.31
C TYR A 517 26.37 20.65 40.18
N PRO A 518 26.50 21.71 41.01
CA PRO A 518 25.63 22.88 40.92
C PRO A 518 25.80 23.61 39.59
N LEU A 519 24.76 24.27 39.09
CA LEU A 519 24.87 25.23 37.97
C LEU A 519 25.56 26.51 38.46
N ALA A 520 26.87 26.42 38.67
CA ALA A 520 27.69 27.39 39.38
C ALA A 520 27.71 28.76 38.70
N LYS A 521 27.83 28.79 37.36
CA LYS A 521 27.79 30.03 36.59
C LYS A 521 26.83 29.90 35.41
N LEU A 522 26.03 30.95 35.24
CA LEU A 522 25.17 31.17 34.10
C LEU A 522 25.20 32.66 33.76
N GLY A 523 25.64 32.97 32.54
CA GLY A 523 25.91 34.31 32.05
C GLY A 523 24.66 35.06 31.57
N SER A 524 24.88 36.08 30.74
CA SER A 524 23.83 36.91 30.16
C SER A 524 23.06 36.14 29.09
N TYR A 525 21.73 36.19 29.16
CA TYR A 525 20.83 35.53 28.21
C TYR A 525 20.69 36.30 26.90
N THR A 526 20.70 35.57 25.78
CA THR A 526 20.25 36.01 24.45
C THR A 526 19.56 34.86 23.73
N GLY A 527 18.59 35.12 22.86
CA GLY A 527 17.94 34.06 22.10
C GLY A 527 16.49 34.37 21.73
N THR A 528 15.88 33.43 21.00
CA THR A 528 14.46 33.51 20.58
C THR A 528 13.53 32.74 21.50
N ALA A 529 14.07 31.92 22.38
CA ALA A 529 13.30 31.24 23.41
C ALA A 529 13.11 32.17 24.64
N GLY A 530 12.46 31.72 25.71
CA GLY A 530 12.39 32.40 27.01
C GLY A 530 13.59 32.13 27.93
N ASP A 531 13.93 33.02 28.86
CA ASP A 531 15.05 32.77 29.78
C ASP A 531 14.64 31.93 31.00
N SER A 532 14.36 30.65 30.77
CA SER A 532 13.81 29.79 31.82
C SER A 532 14.88 29.02 32.61
N LEU A 533 16.14 29.03 32.15
CA LEU A 533 17.27 28.48 32.91
C LEU A 533 17.71 29.40 34.06
N TYR A 534 17.38 30.69 33.99
CA TYR A 534 17.75 31.69 35.00
C TYR A 534 17.39 31.28 36.44
N GLY A 535 16.18 30.74 36.64
CA GLY A 535 15.69 30.32 37.96
C GLY A 535 16.41 29.10 38.57
N HIS A 536 17.24 28.41 37.77
CA HIS A 536 18.03 27.24 38.18
C HIS A 536 19.49 27.58 38.49
N LYS A 537 19.91 28.84 38.31
CA LYS A 537 21.26 29.28 38.62
C LYS A 537 21.60 29.01 40.09
N GLY A 538 22.74 28.37 40.32
CA GLY A 538 23.23 27.97 41.65
C GLY A 538 22.56 26.73 42.23
N MET A 539 21.55 26.14 41.58
CA MET A 539 20.89 24.93 42.06
C MET A 539 21.75 23.70 41.81
N LYS A 540 21.61 22.69 42.69
CA LYS A 540 22.30 21.40 42.61
C LYS A 540 21.60 20.47 41.63
N PHE A 541 22.35 19.54 41.04
CA PHE A 541 21.76 18.55 40.15
C PHE A 541 20.97 17.52 40.94
N THR A 542 19.77 17.18 40.50
CA THR A 542 18.86 16.23 41.19
C THR A 542 18.47 15.09 40.25
N THR A 543 18.50 13.86 40.76
CA THR A 543 18.15 12.62 40.03
C THR A 543 17.12 11.82 40.82
N LYS A 544 16.53 10.79 40.20
CA LYS A 544 15.44 10.01 40.83
C LYS A 544 15.82 9.36 42.16
N ASP A 545 17.09 9.04 42.33
CA ASP A 545 17.70 8.38 43.49
C ASP A 545 18.52 9.32 44.38
N ARG A 546 18.69 10.60 43.99
CA ARG A 546 19.39 11.61 44.79
C ARG A 546 18.71 12.97 44.68
N ASP A 547 17.93 13.29 45.70
CA ASP A 547 17.18 14.54 45.84
C ASP A 547 18.07 15.66 46.42
N ASN A 548 18.42 16.63 45.59
CA ASN A 548 19.22 17.80 45.99
C ASN A 548 18.48 19.11 45.68
N ASP A 549 17.17 19.05 45.39
CA ASP A 549 16.36 20.21 45.05
C ASP A 549 15.76 20.88 46.29
N LEU A 550 15.08 22.01 46.11
CA LEU A 550 14.51 22.80 47.21
C LEU A 550 13.03 22.49 47.47
N ALA A 551 12.43 21.55 46.73
CA ALA A 551 11.03 21.18 46.91
C ALA A 551 10.86 20.19 48.08
N ARG A 552 9.60 19.98 48.50
CA ARG A 552 9.28 18.98 49.54
C ARG A 552 9.35 17.54 49.05
N SER A 553 9.41 17.34 47.74
CA SER A 553 9.39 16.03 47.09
C SER A 553 10.32 16.07 45.90
N ASN A 554 11.05 14.98 45.67
CA ASN A 554 12.02 14.86 44.59
C ASN A 554 11.40 15.20 43.21
N CYS A 555 11.81 16.34 42.67
CA CYS A 555 11.31 16.85 41.40
C CYS A 555 11.72 15.97 40.23
N ALA A 556 12.90 15.34 40.28
CA ALA A 556 13.32 14.41 39.23
C ALA A 556 12.43 13.17 39.18
N SER A 557 11.95 12.69 40.32
CA SER A 557 11.01 11.58 40.40
C SER A 557 9.59 11.94 39.95
N ASN A 558 9.14 13.17 40.24
CA ASN A 558 7.83 13.66 39.82
C ASN A 558 7.78 13.96 38.32
N TRP A 559 8.84 14.57 37.77
CA TRP A 559 8.91 15.05 36.39
C TRP A 559 9.75 14.17 35.46
N LYS A 560 10.16 13.00 35.96
CA LYS A 560 10.73 11.90 35.17
C LYS A 560 11.95 12.32 34.32
N GLY A 561 12.86 13.06 34.93
CA GLY A 561 14.11 13.52 34.32
C GLY A 561 14.98 14.23 35.34
N ALA A 562 16.30 14.17 35.19
CA ALA A 562 17.21 14.84 36.12
C ALA A 562 17.53 16.27 35.67
N TRP A 563 17.63 17.22 36.60
CA TRP A 563 17.95 18.61 36.28
C TRP A 563 18.50 19.39 37.48
N TRP A 564 18.97 20.61 37.26
CA TRP A 564 19.34 21.58 38.31
C TRP A 564 18.10 22.22 38.94
N TYR A 565 17.22 21.44 39.56
CA TYR A 565 15.94 21.96 40.05
C TYR A 565 16.09 22.93 41.22
N ASN A 566 15.29 24.00 41.17
CA ASN A 566 14.96 24.82 42.33
C ASN A 566 13.76 24.18 43.06
N ALA A 567 12.64 24.88 43.22
CA ALA A 567 11.35 24.28 43.60
C ALA A 567 10.69 23.60 42.36
N CYS A 568 11.33 22.53 41.87
CA CYS A 568 11.03 21.84 40.61
C CYS A 568 11.31 22.67 39.35
N HIS A 569 10.57 22.44 38.26
CA HIS A 569 11.01 22.87 36.94
C HIS A 569 10.45 24.25 36.55
N GLY A 570 11.34 25.18 36.26
CA GLY A 570 11.14 26.19 35.24
C GLY A 570 11.84 25.84 33.93
N ALA A 571 12.45 24.66 33.80
CA ALA A 571 13.08 24.12 32.60
C ALA A 571 13.39 22.66 32.90
N ASN A 572 13.18 21.74 31.94
CA ASN A 572 13.60 20.35 32.07
C ASN A 572 13.84 19.71 30.70
N LEU A 573 15.05 19.87 30.15
CA LEU A 573 15.43 19.28 28.86
C LEU A 573 15.62 17.75 28.92
N ASN A 574 15.65 17.18 30.13
CA ASN A 574 15.83 15.76 30.40
C ASN A 574 14.52 15.04 30.75
N GLY A 575 13.37 15.73 30.71
CA GLY A 575 12.06 15.15 31.01
C GLY A 575 11.61 14.11 29.99
N LEU A 576 10.44 13.51 30.23
CA LEU A 576 9.85 12.51 29.31
C LEU A 576 9.73 13.06 27.89
N TYR A 577 10.27 12.30 26.94
CA TYR A 577 10.06 12.56 25.53
C TYR A 577 8.63 12.11 25.15
N ARG A 578 7.72 13.05 24.92
CA ARG A 578 6.32 12.76 24.55
C ARG A 578 6.04 13.25 23.13
N ASN A 579 5.77 12.34 22.21
CA ASN A 579 5.22 12.65 20.90
C ASN A 579 3.69 12.70 21.03
N SER A 580 3.11 13.90 21.05
CA SER A 580 1.67 14.10 21.25
C SER A 580 0.98 14.37 19.92
N VAL A 581 0.38 13.33 19.32
CA VAL A 581 -0.70 13.48 18.33
C VAL A 581 -2.08 13.53 19.03
N ASN A 582 -2.14 13.19 20.32
CA ASN A 582 -3.40 13.08 21.07
C ASN A 582 -3.33 13.87 22.38
N GLY A 583 -3.53 15.18 22.31
CA GLY A 583 -4.17 15.99 23.37
C GLY A 583 -3.60 15.99 24.79
N GLU A 584 -2.41 15.44 25.05
CA GLU A 584 -1.77 15.48 26.37
C GLU A 584 -0.40 16.14 26.28
N ASN A 585 -0.32 17.30 26.93
CA ASN A 585 0.79 18.26 26.96
C ASN A 585 2.21 17.67 26.87
N ILE A 586 3.02 18.28 26.00
CA ILE A 586 4.48 18.13 25.98
C ILE A 586 5.04 18.74 27.27
N TYR A 587 5.64 17.94 28.15
CA TYR A 587 6.42 18.44 29.28
C TYR A 587 7.87 18.75 28.86
N LEU A 588 8.03 19.64 27.88
CA LEU A 588 9.20 20.52 27.78
C LEU A 588 8.79 21.84 28.43
N VAL A 589 8.42 21.80 29.71
CA VAL A 589 7.95 23.02 30.39
C VAL A 589 9.11 24.00 30.48
N SER A 590 8.83 25.17 29.90
CA SER A 590 9.51 26.45 30.01
C SER A 590 10.87 26.54 29.32
N ILE A 591 10.84 26.91 28.04
CA ILE A 591 11.67 28.00 27.52
C ILE A 591 10.76 28.98 26.75
N VAL A 592 9.57 29.30 27.30
CA VAL A 592 8.69 30.39 26.82
C VAL A 592 7.89 30.92 28.01
N GLN A 593 8.39 31.96 28.68
CA GLN A 593 7.47 32.87 29.37
C GLN A 593 6.87 33.79 28.30
N GLY A 594 5.57 33.64 28.06
CA GLY A 594 4.78 34.65 27.35
C GLY A 594 4.42 34.34 25.89
N LYS A 595 3.93 33.13 25.60
CA LYS A 595 2.84 32.82 24.65
C LYS A 595 2.82 31.31 24.42
N SER A 596 1.71 30.66 24.76
CA SER A 596 1.32 29.46 24.06
C SER A 596 1.37 29.76 22.57
N ILE A 597 2.02 28.91 21.77
CA ILE A 597 1.69 28.83 20.36
C ILE A 597 0.30 28.20 20.32
N GLU A 598 -0.72 29.00 20.60
CA GLU A 598 -2.03 28.78 20.01
C GLU A 598 -1.82 28.94 18.52
N SER A 599 -1.94 27.84 17.77
CA SER A 599 -2.10 27.93 16.33
C SER A 599 -3.46 28.57 16.04
N HIS A 600 -3.51 29.90 16.10
CA HIS A 600 -4.54 30.68 15.44
C HIS A 600 -4.36 30.48 13.93
N ARG A 601 -5.00 29.44 13.36
CA ARG A 601 -5.34 29.47 11.94
C ARG A 601 -6.71 30.13 11.78
N ARG A 602 -6.64 31.32 11.18
CA ARG A 602 -7.67 32.01 10.39
C ARG A 602 -8.89 31.13 10.09
N VAL A 603 -10.02 31.55 10.65
CA VAL A 603 -11.36 31.28 10.16
C VAL A 603 -11.45 31.72 8.69
N PRO A 604 -11.74 30.82 7.74
CA PRO A 604 -12.44 31.19 6.52
C PRO A 604 -13.91 31.36 6.90
N GLU A 605 -14.43 32.56 6.71
CA GLU A 605 -15.84 32.91 6.83
C GLU A 605 -16.70 31.95 6.00
N PHE A 606 -17.37 30.99 6.63
CA PHE A 606 -18.63 30.41 6.15
C PHE A 606 -19.21 29.53 7.26
N LEU A 607 -19.89 30.14 8.25
CA LEU A 607 -21.04 29.61 9.02
C LEU A 607 -21.45 30.46 10.26
N PRO A 608 -21.58 31.80 10.15
CA PRO A 608 -22.60 32.53 10.93
C PRO A 608 -23.97 32.58 10.23
N LYS A 609 -24.38 31.51 9.51
CA LYS A 609 -25.66 31.45 8.77
C LYS A 609 -26.49 30.17 8.94
N MET A 610 -26.18 29.30 9.90
CA MET A 610 -27.07 28.18 10.29
C MET A 610 -27.34 28.16 11.80
N MET A 611 -27.52 29.34 12.40
CA MET A 611 -28.15 29.51 13.71
C MET A 611 -29.40 30.39 13.59
N ASN A 612 -30.24 30.11 12.57
CA ASN A 612 -31.55 30.77 12.42
C ASN A 612 -32.60 29.98 11.62
N LEU A 613 -32.52 28.65 11.59
CA LEU A 613 -33.60 27.77 11.15
C LEU A 613 -33.57 26.53 12.06
N PHE A 614 -34.74 26.02 12.43
CA PHE A 614 -35.00 25.02 13.51
C PHE A 614 -35.13 25.58 14.94
N TYR A 615 -35.76 26.75 15.08
CA TYR A 615 -37.00 26.78 15.86
C TYR A 615 -38.09 26.20 14.95
N SER A 616 -38.53 24.97 15.20
CA SER A 616 -39.86 24.42 14.83
C SER A 616 -39.83 22.90 14.74
N SER A 617 -40.79 22.28 15.42
CA SER A 617 -41.27 20.88 15.30
C SER A 617 -40.43 19.76 15.95
N ASP A 618 -40.77 19.50 17.21
CA ASP A 618 -41.01 18.16 17.74
C ASP A 618 -41.66 17.25 16.69
N ILE A 619 -41.12 16.03 16.51
CA ILE A 619 -41.83 14.77 16.16
C ILE A 619 -40.86 13.65 15.70
N VAL A 620 -39.59 13.92 15.37
CA VAL A 620 -38.71 12.88 14.79
C VAL A 620 -37.72 12.25 15.79
N ALA A 621 -37.44 12.88 16.93
CA ALA A 621 -36.54 12.34 17.97
C ALA A 621 -37.15 11.15 18.78
N SER A 622 -38.46 10.94 18.70
CA SER A 622 -39.14 9.87 19.48
C SER A 622 -39.18 8.51 18.77
N ARG A 623 -38.84 8.43 17.48
CA ARG A 623 -38.85 7.17 16.70
C ARG A 623 -37.50 6.45 16.63
N LEU A 624 -36.39 7.15 16.84
CA LEU A 624 -35.06 6.52 16.91
C LEU A 624 -34.74 5.91 18.28
N TRP A 625 -35.47 6.28 19.33
CA TRP A 625 -35.29 5.75 20.68
C TRP A 625 -35.99 4.40 20.92
N ARG A 626 -36.96 4.01 20.08
CA ARG A 626 -37.70 2.73 20.22
C ARG A 626 -37.08 1.53 19.49
N SER A 627 -36.03 1.71 18.69
CA SER A 627 -35.38 0.61 17.96
C SER A 627 -34.19 -0.02 18.70
N MET A 628 -33.63 0.68 19.70
CA MET A 628 -32.40 0.23 20.40
C MET A 628 -32.68 -0.48 21.74
N ALA A 629 -33.93 -0.86 22.04
CA ALA A 629 -34.35 -1.34 23.36
C ALA A 629 -34.66 -2.85 23.45
N ASN A 630 -34.14 -3.70 22.54
CA ASN A 630 -34.40 -5.14 22.56
C ASN A 630 -33.14 -6.03 22.43
N ASP A 631 -32.08 -5.72 23.19
CA ASP A 631 -30.98 -6.67 23.42
C ASP A 631 -30.52 -6.65 24.90
N PRO A 632 -30.77 -7.72 25.70
CA PRO A 632 -30.45 -7.77 27.12
C PRO A 632 -28.96 -7.89 27.47
N VAL A 633 -28.06 -8.05 26.49
CA VAL A 633 -26.63 -8.27 26.77
C VAL A 633 -25.82 -6.96 26.83
N SER A 634 -26.38 -5.84 26.34
CA SER A 634 -25.69 -4.54 26.28
C SER A 634 -25.90 -3.63 27.51
N LEU A 635 -26.79 -3.99 28.44
CA LEU A 635 -27.15 -3.15 29.60
C LEU A 635 -26.22 -3.29 30.83
N ARG A 636 -25.28 -4.24 30.85
CA ARG A 636 -24.29 -4.34 31.95
C ARG A 636 -22.98 -3.58 31.73
N ARG A 637 -22.71 -3.07 30.53
CA ARG A 637 -21.48 -2.28 30.24
C ARG A 637 -21.70 -0.76 30.19
N ILE A 638 -22.94 -0.27 30.25
CA ILE A 638 -23.25 1.17 30.24
C ILE A 638 -23.57 1.70 31.65
N GLY A 639 -23.95 0.84 32.60
CA GLY A 639 -24.21 1.22 33.99
C GLY A 639 -22.98 1.68 34.78
N GLY A 640 -21.76 1.33 34.36
CA GLY A 640 -20.52 1.75 35.02
C GLY A 640 -20.01 3.14 34.59
N LEU A 641 -20.42 3.65 33.44
CA LEU A 641 -19.95 4.93 32.90
C LEU A 641 -20.88 6.11 33.22
N TYR A 642 -22.14 5.83 33.58
CA TYR A 642 -23.09 6.86 34.01
C TYR A 642 -22.87 7.29 35.47
N HIS A 643 -22.24 6.44 36.29
CA HIS A 643 -21.97 6.76 37.71
C HIS A 643 -20.77 7.70 37.88
N ASN A 644 -19.71 7.55 37.05
CA ASN A 644 -18.53 8.43 37.08
C ASN A 644 -18.76 9.82 36.46
N TRP A 645 -19.78 9.98 35.60
CA TRP A 645 -20.10 11.27 34.97
C TRP A 645 -20.97 12.18 35.88
N MET A 646 -21.76 11.59 36.79
CA MET A 646 -22.57 12.35 37.76
C MET A 646 -21.76 12.87 38.96
N GLU A 647 -20.63 12.24 39.30
CA GLU A 647 -19.74 12.74 40.37
C GLU A 647 -18.85 13.92 39.92
N TYR A 648 -18.54 14.03 38.61
CA TYR A 648 -17.75 15.15 38.08
C TYR A 648 -18.55 16.45 37.90
N ARG A 649 -19.89 16.38 37.87
CA ARG A 649 -20.79 17.53 37.65
C ARG A 649 -21.20 18.26 38.93
N ASN A 650 -21.02 17.65 40.10
CA ASN A 650 -21.45 18.22 41.40
C ASN A 650 -20.31 18.86 42.23
N GLY A 651 -19.10 18.99 41.67
CA GLY A 651 -17.91 19.51 42.39
C GLY A 651 -17.58 21.00 42.21
N PHE A 652 -18.26 21.73 41.31
CA PHE A 652 -18.00 23.16 41.10
C PHE A 652 -19.30 23.95 41.07
N GLY A 653 -19.80 24.23 42.27
CA GLY A 653 -20.85 25.21 42.51
C GLY A 653 -20.55 25.98 43.79
N SER A 654 -19.81 27.08 43.68
CA SER A 654 -20.01 28.30 44.48
C SER A 654 -18.92 29.33 44.16
N MET A 655 -19.37 30.51 43.70
CA MET A 655 -18.98 31.86 44.17
C MET A 655 -17.49 32.24 44.20
N ASN A 656 -17.04 33.43 43.81
CA ASN A 656 -17.66 34.65 43.30
C ASN A 656 -16.48 35.59 42.92
N GLU A 657 -16.79 36.54 42.03
CA GLU A 657 -16.04 37.76 41.64
C GLU A 657 -14.91 37.62 40.60
#